data_AF-A0A265DYE1-F1
#
_entry.id   AF-A0A265DYE1-F1
#
_cell.length_a   1.000
_cell.length_b   1.000
_cell.length_c   1.000
_cell.angle_alpha   90.00
_cell.angle_beta   90.00
_cell.angle_gamma   90.00
#
_symmetry.space_group_name_H-M   'P 1'
#
loop_
_entity.id
_entity.type
_entity.pdbx_description
1 polymer ?
#
loop_
_entity_poly.entity_id
_entity_poly.type
_entity_poly.pdbx_seq_one_letter_code
_entity_poly.pdbx_strand_id
1 'polypeptide(L)'
;MTTPYPPSNFGFLAEHDALFVELPASAERAFAGDPNTTLIKLRQLGEALAQHMAALSGIDFDDQTSQADLLYRLNRELRLEPQVKELFHTLRIEGNKATHQFRTRHKEAMDGLKLARELAIWFHRSFGKAGTAFKPGPFVPPTDPSAQSRQLQADIEKLRHELQHANKALDSSQQLSQLVEQEKREYEALALAMDEESRALAKQAQSHEQALDQQQQAYEAKIRALQTQLTAQGESSVNQQRQQVASKTKAASDTLVLSEELTRILIDQQLNEAGWEADSQEITYQKGARPEKGTYRAIAEWPTQPAHQTNGRKERADYVLFCGLTPIAVVEAKKENTNVAGKIDQSERYSKGLSIELPLVGAWELAGRTIAWPADEEGHFKVPFVYSCNGRPYLPQLAEQSGTWFRDIREPSNTRRALPRFHTPGGLLNLLERDRENADKLLKQEPFGYLRLREYQQKAILATEHALAHGTRSALLAMATGTGKTRTIIGLMYRFLKTERFHRILFLVDRTALGDQAIDAFNEAPLEQNQTLSKIYNVAELGDMAAEAETRVQVATVQAMVKRIFMSDQPPPIDQFDCIIIDEAHRGYTLDQEMTEGELATRDASQYLSSYRRVLDYFDAIKIALTATPAKHTSEIFGKPIYTYSYREAVADDWLIDHEPPIRYETLLTQEGILFEKGKPIEVINTQTGEVDTTELEDELRFDVDAFNRQVINENFNRVICEQLAEELDPFGDEKTLIFCATDLHADMVKRLLDDAFKALYNGSYHQAAVAKITGKSDKVNQLIRRYKNERYPNIAITVDLLTTGIDVPKICHLVFMRQVRSRILFEQMIGRATRRCDEIGKTVFTIYDPVDIYAALAEVNTMKPLVRDPNISLAQLVDELTDEHQLENALKSPGEQQGESQADVVLSQLSQKVMRVLRKADTKAEHKPALKQKLNDLQNLWGVEPNKLHEHLHKLGPREASKFLRQHSGLIHQLAEVKHLVGSECMPVISDHDDEIRERSQSYGVHKRPEDYLDSFNAFIKEQINQSAALAVVVNQPRDLTRQQLKDVKVLLDNHGYSEANLQSAVRNHTNQDIAASIIGHIRRAALGEPLKPFEQRVADAMDRLYIQHDWTPNQRKWLGKLAKQLTKEVILDRETVNQLPAFQGGAKQLDKVLGEQLDSVLEELNEAIWPPKSA
;
A
#
# COMPACT_ATOMS: atom_id res chain seq x y z
N MET A 1 8.50 49.92 -41.76
CA MET A 1 9.01 49.91 -40.37
C MET A 1 9.35 48.47 -40.04
N THR A 2 10.63 48.12 -40.14
CA THR A 2 11.17 46.77 -39.93
C THR A 2 11.60 46.66 -38.47
N THR A 3 11.01 45.72 -37.73
CA THR A 3 11.31 45.46 -36.32
C THR A 3 12.77 44.99 -36.15
N PRO A 4 13.53 45.51 -35.16
CA PRO A 4 14.97 45.24 -35.02
C PRO A 4 15.30 43.96 -34.22
N TYR A 5 14.32 43.10 -33.91
CA TYR A 5 14.53 41.94 -33.05
C TYR A 5 14.72 40.63 -33.84
N PRO A 6 15.61 39.72 -33.39
CA PRO A 6 15.80 38.41 -34.03
C PRO A 6 14.51 37.57 -34.01
N PRO A 7 14.37 36.59 -34.92
CA PRO A 7 13.22 35.69 -34.95
C PRO A 7 13.10 34.92 -33.62
N SER A 8 11.89 34.91 -33.03
CA SER A 8 11.60 34.24 -31.75
C SER A 8 11.91 32.74 -31.80
N ASN A 9 12.44 32.17 -30.71
CA ASN A 9 12.68 30.72 -30.61
C ASN A 9 11.41 29.87 -30.69
N PHE A 10 10.24 30.51 -30.59
CA PHE A 10 8.91 29.89 -30.53
C PHE A 10 8.03 30.23 -31.74
N GLY A 11 8.58 30.90 -32.76
CA GLY A 11 7.80 31.36 -33.93
C GLY A 11 7.06 30.26 -34.69
N PHE A 12 7.49 29.00 -34.56
CA PHE A 12 6.80 27.84 -35.14
C PHE A 12 5.42 27.56 -34.50
N LEU A 13 5.11 28.13 -33.33
CA LEU A 13 3.80 27.99 -32.68
C LEU A 13 2.70 28.84 -33.33
N ALA A 14 3.03 29.72 -34.27
CA ALA A 14 2.07 30.57 -34.99
C ALA A 14 0.99 29.77 -35.73
N GLU A 15 1.23 28.50 -36.01
CA GLU A 15 0.27 27.59 -36.64
C GLU A 15 -0.94 27.28 -35.74
N HIS A 16 -0.77 27.36 -34.41
CA HIS A 16 -1.76 26.92 -33.43
C HIS A 16 -2.62 28.07 -32.92
N ASP A 17 -1.97 29.08 -32.35
CA ASP A 17 -2.63 30.27 -31.83
C ASP A 17 -1.64 31.45 -31.72
N ALA A 18 -2.14 32.68 -31.85
CA ALA A 18 -1.32 33.88 -31.70
C ALA A 18 -0.77 34.01 -30.26
N LEU A 19 -1.54 33.57 -29.26
CA LEU A 19 -1.13 33.62 -27.86
C LEU A 19 0.12 32.77 -27.59
N PHE A 20 0.26 31.62 -28.27
CA PHE A 20 1.41 30.73 -28.12
C PHE A 20 2.71 31.30 -28.71
N VAL A 21 2.63 32.35 -29.52
CA VAL A 21 3.80 33.08 -30.01
C VAL A 21 4.08 34.29 -29.12
N GLU A 22 3.03 35.05 -28.76
CA GLU A 22 3.18 36.28 -27.99
C GLU A 22 3.61 36.06 -26.54
N LEU A 23 3.15 35.00 -25.87
CA LEU A 23 3.59 34.66 -24.51
C LEU A 23 5.11 34.39 -24.43
N PRO A 24 5.69 33.45 -25.21
CA PRO A 24 7.12 33.23 -25.18
C PRO A 24 7.91 34.39 -25.79
N ALA A 25 7.41 35.08 -26.83
CA ALA A 25 8.11 36.26 -27.36
C ALA A 25 8.15 37.41 -26.35
N SER A 26 7.13 37.53 -25.49
CA SER A 26 7.14 38.44 -24.35
C SER A 26 8.14 37.98 -23.28
N ALA A 27 8.23 36.66 -23.03
CA ALA A 27 9.21 36.09 -22.11
C ALA A 27 10.66 36.34 -22.58
N GLU A 28 10.94 36.18 -23.87
CA GLU A 28 12.24 36.47 -24.50
C GLU A 28 12.61 37.95 -24.42
N ARG A 29 11.63 38.85 -24.61
CA ARG A 29 11.84 40.30 -24.46
C ARG A 29 12.08 40.72 -23.01
N ALA A 30 11.31 40.15 -22.09
CA ALA A 30 11.46 40.40 -20.66
C ALA A 30 12.78 39.86 -20.10
N PHE A 31 13.39 38.85 -20.76
CA PHE A 31 14.57 38.13 -20.27
C PHE A 31 15.69 39.03 -19.75
N ALA A 32 15.99 40.13 -20.45
CA ALA A 32 17.10 41.01 -20.09
C ALA A 32 16.74 42.09 -19.06
N GLY A 33 15.47 42.49 -18.96
CA GLY A 33 15.03 43.54 -18.03
C GLY A 33 14.42 43.00 -16.74
N ASP A 34 13.72 41.87 -16.82
CA ASP A 34 13.00 41.24 -15.72
C ASP A 34 12.90 39.71 -15.92
N PRO A 35 13.89 38.95 -15.40
CA PRO A 35 13.89 37.48 -15.40
C PRO A 35 12.66 36.86 -14.73
N ASN A 36 12.02 37.59 -13.81
CA ASN A 36 10.86 37.12 -13.08
C ASN A 36 9.65 37.03 -14.00
N THR A 37 9.43 38.12 -14.75
CA THR A 37 8.40 38.17 -15.78
C THR A 37 8.63 37.12 -16.86
N THR A 38 9.88 36.80 -17.22
CA THR A 38 10.16 35.68 -18.14
C THR A 38 9.60 34.36 -17.62
N LEU A 39 9.91 33.94 -16.40
CA LEU A 39 9.44 32.67 -15.84
C LEU A 39 7.92 32.62 -15.67
N ILE A 40 7.31 33.73 -15.25
CA ILE A 40 5.85 33.85 -15.16
C ILE A 40 5.20 33.63 -16.53
N LYS A 41 5.72 34.28 -17.58
CA LYS A 41 5.20 34.15 -18.96
C LYS A 41 5.40 32.74 -19.52
N LEU A 42 6.51 32.07 -19.19
CA LEU A 42 6.74 30.68 -19.60
C LEU A 42 5.84 29.69 -18.87
N ARG A 43 5.52 29.94 -17.60
CA ARG A 43 4.50 29.18 -16.89
C ARG A 43 3.12 29.37 -17.52
N GLN A 44 2.74 30.60 -17.84
CA GLN A 44 1.49 30.89 -18.56
C GLN A 44 1.43 30.15 -19.90
N LEU A 45 2.55 30.06 -20.63
CA LEU A 45 2.65 29.22 -21.82
C LEU A 45 2.39 27.75 -21.48
N GLY A 46 3.03 27.18 -20.46
CA GLY A 46 2.79 25.80 -20.03
C GLY A 46 1.34 25.53 -19.62
N GLU A 47 0.70 26.45 -18.91
CA GLU A 47 -0.73 26.39 -18.57
C GLU A 47 -1.61 26.41 -19.82
N ALA A 48 -1.35 27.34 -20.75
CA ALA A 48 -2.11 27.46 -21.98
C ALA A 48 -1.96 26.22 -22.89
N LEU A 49 -0.75 25.63 -22.99
CA LEU A 49 -0.53 24.38 -23.71
C LEU A 49 -1.32 23.22 -23.06
N ALA A 50 -1.30 23.11 -21.73
CA ALA A 50 -2.03 22.06 -21.01
C ALA A 50 -3.56 22.21 -21.17
N GLN A 51 -4.09 23.42 -21.04
CA GLN A 51 -5.52 23.71 -21.25
C GLN A 51 -5.93 23.42 -22.69
N HIS A 52 -5.09 23.76 -23.67
CA HIS A 52 -5.35 23.42 -25.08
C HIS A 52 -5.41 21.92 -25.31
N MET A 53 -4.47 21.17 -24.73
CA MET A 53 -4.49 19.71 -24.80
C MET A 53 -5.74 19.14 -24.15
N ALA A 54 -6.13 19.66 -22.98
CA ALA A 54 -7.34 19.22 -22.27
C ALA A 54 -8.59 19.49 -23.10
N ALA A 55 -8.69 20.69 -23.70
CA ALA A 55 -9.77 21.04 -24.61
C ALA A 55 -9.79 20.12 -25.83
N LEU A 56 -8.67 19.90 -26.51
CA LEU A 56 -8.61 19.01 -27.69
C LEU A 56 -8.94 17.55 -27.36
N SER A 57 -8.76 17.12 -26.11
CA SER A 57 -8.96 15.75 -25.64
C SER A 57 -10.31 15.53 -24.94
N GLY A 58 -11.16 16.57 -24.88
CA GLY A 58 -12.43 16.56 -24.16
C GLY A 58 -12.27 16.19 -22.70
N ILE A 59 -11.27 16.77 -22.03
CA ILE A 59 -11.06 16.65 -20.59
C ILE A 59 -11.62 17.90 -19.94
N ASP A 60 -12.58 17.73 -19.03
CA ASP A 60 -13.22 18.85 -18.36
C ASP A 60 -12.29 19.50 -17.33
N PHE A 61 -12.25 20.83 -17.38
CA PHE A 61 -11.62 21.69 -16.40
C PHE A 61 -12.39 23.00 -16.30
N ASP A 62 -12.36 23.59 -15.11
CA ASP A 62 -13.02 24.86 -14.79
C ASP A 62 -12.01 25.83 -14.16
N ASP A 63 -12.49 27.04 -13.84
CA ASP A 63 -11.67 28.10 -13.22
C ASP A 63 -11.17 27.71 -11.80
N GLN A 64 -11.70 26.64 -11.19
CA GLN A 64 -11.24 26.12 -9.89
C GLN A 64 -10.24 24.97 -10.00
N THR A 65 -10.08 24.40 -11.20
CA THR A 65 -9.17 23.27 -11.43
C THR A 65 -7.74 23.78 -11.39
N SER A 66 -6.97 23.33 -10.40
CA SER A 66 -5.55 23.68 -10.31
C SER A 66 -4.76 23.13 -11.51
N GLN A 67 -3.66 23.79 -11.88
CA GLN A 67 -2.78 23.27 -12.95
C GLN A 67 -2.26 21.85 -12.61
N ALA A 68 -1.99 21.56 -11.34
CA ALA A 68 -1.56 20.24 -10.90
C ALA A 68 -2.66 19.18 -11.13
N ASP A 69 -3.91 19.49 -10.80
CA ASP A 69 -5.06 18.62 -11.05
C ASP A 69 -5.29 18.42 -12.55
N LEU A 70 -5.16 19.48 -13.36
CA LEU A 70 -5.28 19.41 -14.81
C LEU A 70 -4.22 18.50 -15.41
N LEU A 71 -2.95 18.64 -15.00
CA LEU A 71 -1.86 17.77 -15.44
C LEU A 71 -2.05 16.32 -14.96
N TYR A 72 -2.59 16.11 -13.76
CA TYR A 72 -2.93 14.78 -13.27
C TYR A 72 -4.04 14.12 -14.13
N ARG A 73 -5.10 14.86 -14.45
CA ARG A 73 -6.17 14.40 -15.35
C ARG A 73 -5.65 14.13 -16.76
N LEU A 74 -4.89 15.05 -17.33
CA LEU A 74 -4.23 14.89 -18.63
C LEU A 74 -3.37 13.63 -18.67
N ASN A 75 -2.56 13.41 -17.64
CA ASN A 75 -1.72 12.21 -17.57
C ASN A 75 -2.55 10.93 -17.46
N ARG A 76 -3.62 10.93 -16.67
CA ARG A 76 -4.51 9.77 -16.52
C ARG A 76 -5.19 9.39 -17.82
N GLU A 77 -5.63 10.38 -18.59
CA GLU A 77 -6.43 10.18 -19.81
C GLU A 77 -5.56 10.04 -21.08
N LEU A 78 -4.46 10.81 -21.20
CA LEU A 78 -3.59 10.83 -22.39
C LEU A 78 -2.31 10.01 -22.23
N ARG A 79 -2.01 9.49 -21.03
CA ARG A 79 -0.80 8.69 -20.74
C ARG A 79 0.48 9.38 -21.21
N LEU A 80 0.67 10.63 -20.79
CA LEU A 80 1.87 11.38 -21.14
C LEU A 80 3.11 10.65 -20.65
N GLU A 81 4.17 10.66 -21.45
CA GLU A 81 5.43 10.06 -21.02
C GLU A 81 5.99 10.79 -19.78
N PRO A 82 6.68 10.08 -18.88
CA PRO A 82 7.21 10.67 -17.65
C PRO A 82 8.06 11.93 -17.87
N GLN A 83 8.77 12.01 -19.01
CA GLN A 83 9.62 13.14 -19.39
C GLN A 83 8.82 14.42 -19.64
N VAL A 84 7.75 14.32 -20.42
CA VAL A 84 6.87 15.45 -20.75
C VAL A 84 6.18 15.96 -19.49
N LYS A 85 5.74 15.03 -18.63
CA LYS A 85 5.17 15.35 -17.33
C LYS A 85 6.16 16.14 -16.47
N GLU A 86 7.42 15.72 -16.44
CA GLU A 86 8.48 16.42 -15.71
C GLU A 86 8.70 17.83 -16.26
N LEU A 87 8.74 18.02 -17.58
CA LEU A 87 8.87 19.36 -18.19
C LEU A 87 7.76 20.33 -17.78
N PHE A 88 6.49 19.88 -17.82
CA PHE A 88 5.37 20.68 -17.33
C PHE A 88 5.50 20.99 -15.83
N HIS A 89 5.91 19.99 -15.05
CA HIS A 89 6.06 20.11 -13.61
C HIS A 89 7.17 21.11 -13.23
N THR A 90 8.35 21.01 -13.87
CA THR A 90 9.48 21.95 -13.68
C THR A 90 9.09 23.38 -14.01
N LEU A 91 8.48 23.62 -15.17
CA LEU A 91 8.07 24.97 -15.57
C LEU A 91 7.04 25.57 -14.61
N ARG A 92 6.12 24.74 -14.10
CA ARG A 92 5.18 25.15 -13.06
C ARG A 92 5.89 25.55 -11.76
N ILE A 93 6.81 24.72 -11.27
CA ILE A 93 7.54 24.99 -10.02
C ILE A 93 8.35 26.28 -10.13
N GLU A 94 9.14 26.44 -11.18
CA GLU A 94 9.97 27.63 -11.37
C GLU A 94 9.12 28.90 -11.57
N GLY A 95 8.01 28.80 -12.29
CA GLY A 95 7.04 29.90 -12.41
C GLY A 95 6.32 30.27 -11.10
N ASN A 96 6.03 29.28 -10.24
CA ASN A 96 5.48 29.52 -8.90
C ASN A 96 6.49 30.25 -8.00
N LYS A 97 7.75 29.82 -7.99
CA LYS A 97 8.83 30.50 -7.25
C LYS A 97 8.96 31.95 -7.69
N ALA A 98 8.97 32.18 -9.00
CA ALA A 98 8.99 33.51 -9.60
C ALA A 98 7.85 34.42 -9.09
N THR A 99 6.63 33.87 -9.04
CA THR A 99 5.43 34.62 -8.61
C THR A 99 5.47 34.97 -7.11
N HIS A 100 5.99 34.09 -6.25
CA HIS A 100 5.91 34.24 -4.80
C HIS A 100 7.17 34.83 -4.13
N GLN A 101 8.36 34.65 -4.71
CA GLN A 101 9.63 35.02 -4.08
C GLN A 101 10.25 36.33 -4.59
N PHE A 102 9.66 36.96 -5.63
CA PHE A 102 10.03 38.27 -6.20
C PHE A 102 11.52 38.47 -6.56
N ARG A 103 12.31 37.39 -6.60
CA ARG A 103 13.74 37.38 -6.95
C ARG A 103 14.02 36.12 -7.77
N THR A 104 14.38 36.31 -9.04
CA THR A 104 14.82 35.24 -9.94
C THR A 104 16.08 35.67 -10.66
N ARG A 105 16.94 34.70 -10.96
CA ARG A 105 18.20 34.96 -11.67
C ARG A 105 17.98 34.84 -13.18
N HIS A 106 18.73 35.60 -13.99
CA HIS A 106 18.71 35.46 -15.46
C HIS A 106 18.95 34.02 -15.92
N LYS A 107 19.72 33.25 -15.15
CA LYS A 107 19.95 31.83 -15.43
C LYS A 107 18.67 30.99 -15.31
N GLU A 108 17.90 31.12 -14.24
CA GLU A 108 16.64 30.37 -14.05
C GLU A 108 15.67 30.69 -15.20
N ALA A 109 15.59 31.96 -15.60
CA ALA A 109 14.83 32.38 -16.77
C ALA A 109 15.35 31.77 -18.09
N MET A 110 16.67 31.59 -18.24
CA MET A 110 17.27 30.96 -19.42
C MET A 110 17.03 29.45 -19.45
N ASP A 111 17.18 28.75 -18.33
CA ASP A 111 16.89 27.32 -18.20
C ASP A 111 15.39 27.08 -18.43
N GLY A 112 14.53 27.95 -17.88
CA GLY A 112 13.10 28.00 -18.18
C GLY A 112 12.83 28.16 -19.68
N LEU A 113 13.51 29.07 -20.38
CA LEU A 113 13.37 29.26 -21.83
C LEU A 113 13.74 28.00 -22.61
N LYS A 114 14.83 27.32 -22.23
CA LYS A 114 15.26 26.06 -22.86
C LYS A 114 14.23 24.95 -22.64
N LEU A 115 13.77 24.75 -21.40
CA LEU A 115 12.77 23.73 -21.05
C LEU A 115 11.42 24.01 -21.73
N ALA A 116 10.96 25.26 -21.70
CA ALA A 116 9.72 25.67 -22.37
C ALA A 116 9.81 25.48 -23.89
N ARG A 117 10.99 25.68 -24.48
CA ARG A 117 11.21 25.42 -25.90
C ARG A 117 11.15 23.95 -26.23
N GLU A 118 11.77 23.08 -25.44
CA GLU A 118 11.66 21.62 -25.65
C GLU A 118 10.20 21.15 -25.50
N LEU A 119 9.49 21.66 -24.50
CA LEU A 119 8.06 21.40 -24.34
C LEU A 119 7.23 21.91 -25.54
N ALA A 120 7.54 23.10 -26.04
CA ALA A 120 6.90 23.69 -27.22
C ALA A 120 7.20 22.90 -28.51
N ILE A 121 8.44 22.41 -28.68
CA ILE A 121 8.83 21.55 -29.81
C ILE A 121 8.04 20.25 -29.76
N TRP A 122 7.96 19.62 -28.58
CA TRP A 122 7.17 18.42 -28.36
C TRP A 122 5.68 18.66 -28.69
N PHE A 123 5.11 19.76 -28.20
CA PHE A 123 3.73 20.14 -28.49
C PHE A 123 3.51 20.37 -29.99
N HIS A 124 4.40 21.10 -30.66
CA HIS A 124 4.29 21.35 -32.09
C HIS A 124 4.46 20.07 -32.93
N ARG A 125 5.33 19.14 -32.53
CA ARG A 125 5.43 17.81 -33.15
C ARG A 125 4.17 16.96 -32.95
N SER A 126 3.48 17.16 -31.83
CA SER A 126 2.23 16.46 -31.51
C SER A 126 1.07 17.00 -32.35
N PHE A 127 0.92 18.33 -32.45
CA PHE A 127 -0.30 18.94 -32.99
C PHE A 127 -0.12 19.65 -34.35
N GLY A 128 1.09 19.96 -34.79
CA GLY A 128 1.37 20.73 -36.01
C GLY A 128 1.28 19.89 -37.29
N LYS A 129 1.07 20.54 -38.44
CA LYS A 129 0.94 19.90 -39.76
C LYS A 129 2.13 19.04 -40.15
N ALA A 130 3.34 19.45 -39.76
CA ALA A 130 4.58 18.73 -40.07
C ALA A 130 4.84 17.52 -39.16
N GLY A 131 4.11 17.40 -38.03
CA GLY A 131 4.26 16.30 -37.07
C GLY A 131 5.70 16.06 -36.61
N THR A 132 6.10 14.79 -36.51
CA THR A 132 7.45 14.35 -36.11
C THR A 132 8.55 14.68 -37.13
N ALA A 133 8.19 15.02 -38.37
CA ALA A 133 9.16 15.45 -39.39
C ALA A 133 9.70 16.88 -39.15
N PHE A 134 9.12 17.62 -38.19
CA PHE A 134 9.57 18.95 -37.82
C PHE A 134 10.96 18.93 -37.18
N LYS A 135 11.88 19.69 -37.79
CA LYS A 135 13.25 19.89 -37.30
C LYS A 135 13.37 21.31 -36.72
N PRO A 136 13.50 21.45 -35.39
CA PRO A 136 13.74 22.76 -34.79
C PRO A 136 15.13 23.27 -35.16
N GLY A 137 15.26 24.59 -35.33
CA GLY A 137 16.57 25.25 -35.44
C GLY A 137 17.31 25.25 -34.09
N PRO A 138 18.61 25.62 -34.07
CA PRO A 138 19.36 25.76 -32.82
C PRO A 138 18.70 26.81 -31.91
N PHE A 139 18.89 26.67 -30.59
CA PHE A 139 18.43 27.69 -29.64
C PHE A 139 19.26 28.96 -29.79
N VAL A 140 18.60 30.10 -29.92
CA VAL A 140 19.24 31.41 -30.04
C VAL A 140 18.98 32.17 -28.73
N PRO A 141 19.99 32.37 -27.86
CA PRO A 141 19.79 33.07 -26.59
C PRO A 141 19.32 34.51 -26.85
N PRO A 142 18.33 35.03 -26.09
CA PRO A 142 17.91 36.42 -26.20
C PRO A 142 19.08 37.38 -25.96
N THR A 143 19.23 38.38 -26.82
CA THR A 143 20.30 39.39 -26.72
C THR A 143 19.97 40.40 -25.62
N ASP A 144 20.95 40.71 -24.77
CA ASP A 144 20.84 41.73 -23.72
C ASP A 144 20.99 43.15 -24.31
N PRO A 145 19.92 43.96 -24.42
CA PRO A 145 19.98 45.32 -24.95
C PRO A 145 20.83 46.27 -24.09
N SER A 146 21.12 45.92 -22.82
CA SER A 146 21.97 46.75 -21.95
C SER A 146 23.47 46.61 -22.23
N ALA A 147 23.88 45.70 -23.12
CA ALA A 147 25.28 45.52 -23.50
C ALA A 147 25.89 46.78 -24.16
N GLN A 148 25.12 47.47 -25.02
CA GLN A 148 25.56 48.75 -25.61
C GLN A 148 25.65 49.87 -24.57
N SER A 149 24.70 49.92 -23.63
CA SER A 149 24.69 50.93 -22.56
C SER A 149 25.85 50.72 -21.57
N ARG A 150 26.19 49.46 -21.24
CA ARG A 150 27.39 49.12 -20.46
C ARG A 150 28.69 49.41 -21.21
N GLN A 151 28.74 49.19 -22.51
CA GLN A 151 29.89 49.56 -23.35
C GLN A 151 30.08 51.09 -23.36
N LEU A 152 29.00 51.84 -23.52
CA LEU A 152 29.00 53.31 -23.44
C LEU A 152 29.41 53.81 -22.04
N GLN A 153 28.94 53.18 -20.96
CA GLN A 153 29.39 53.50 -19.59
C GLN A 153 30.89 53.20 -19.39
N ALA A 154 31.39 52.09 -19.94
CA ALA A 154 32.81 51.75 -19.89
C ALA A 154 33.67 52.74 -20.71
N ASP A 155 33.17 53.18 -21.87
CA ASP A 155 33.83 54.20 -22.70
C ASP A 155 33.84 55.57 -21.99
N ILE A 156 32.76 55.93 -21.30
CA ILE A 156 32.69 57.12 -20.44
C ILE A 156 33.68 57.04 -19.27
N GLU A 157 33.78 55.89 -18.59
CA GLU A 157 34.77 55.69 -17.52
C GLU A 157 36.20 55.75 -18.05
N LYS A 158 36.44 55.20 -19.25
CA LYS A 158 37.72 55.29 -19.94
C LYS A 158 38.09 56.73 -20.28
N LEU A 159 37.17 57.51 -20.84
CA LEU A 159 37.34 58.95 -21.08
C LEU A 159 37.62 59.71 -19.79
N ARG A 160 36.95 59.35 -18.69
CA ARG A 160 37.19 59.92 -17.35
C ARG A 160 38.60 59.64 -16.85
N HIS A 161 39.10 58.42 -17.10
CA HIS A 161 40.46 58.03 -16.78
C HIS A 161 41.49 58.76 -17.66
N GLU A 162 41.21 58.94 -18.94
CA GLU A 162 42.03 59.74 -19.87
C GLU A 162 42.08 61.22 -19.44
N LEU A 163 40.95 61.78 -18.99
CA LEU A 163 40.87 63.12 -18.39
C LEU A 163 41.71 63.25 -17.12
N GLN A 164 41.65 62.27 -16.21
CA GLN A 164 42.49 62.22 -15.00
C GLN A 164 43.99 62.10 -15.34
N HIS A 165 44.33 61.38 -16.40
CA HIS A 165 45.70 61.25 -16.88
C HIS A 165 46.20 62.55 -17.55
N ALA A 166 45.37 63.20 -18.37
CA ALA A 166 45.66 64.50 -18.97
C ALA A 166 45.79 65.62 -17.92
N ASN A 167 45.03 65.54 -16.82
CA ASN A 167 45.11 66.42 -15.64
C ASN A 167 46.50 66.41 -14.97
N LYS A 168 47.26 65.32 -15.12
CA LYS A 168 48.64 65.21 -14.60
C LYS A 168 49.69 65.75 -15.57
N ALA A 169 49.32 66.12 -16.80
CA ALA A 169 50.27 66.38 -17.90
C ALA A 169 50.20 67.80 -18.51
N LEU A 170 49.24 68.67 -18.17
CA LEU A 170 49.08 69.97 -18.85
C LEU A 170 48.79 71.17 -17.94
N ASP A 171 49.54 72.25 -18.18
CA ASP A 171 49.47 73.57 -17.51
C ASP A 171 48.59 74.58 -18.28
N SER A 172 47.81 74.13 -19.27
CA SER A 172 46.97 75.01 -20.12
C SER A 172 45.47 74.87 -19.82
N SER A 173 44.91 75.85 -19.13
CA SER A 173 43.50 75.91 -18.69
C SER A 173 42.44 75.80 -19.81
N GLN A 174 42.78 76.03 -21.08
CA GLN A 174 41.82 76.07 -22.19
C GLN A 174 41.45 74.69 -22.77
N GLN A 175 42.38 73.73 -22.85
CA GLN A 175 42.06 72.37 -23.34
C GLN A 175 41.24 71.59 -22.32
N LEU A 176 41.50 71.80 -21.02
CA LEU A 176 40.73 71.20 -19.94
C LEU A 176 39.27 71.67 -19.96
N SER A 177 39.02 72.98 -20.14
CA SER A 177 37.66 73.50 -20.23
C SER A 177 36.90 72.96 -21.45
N GLN A 178 37.58 72.76 -22.58
CA GLN A 178 36.96 72.18 -23.78
C GLN A 178 36.58 70.71 -23.59
N LEU A 179 37.44 69.91 -22.95
CA LEU A 179 37.16 68.49 -22.69
C LEU A 179 36.05 68.30 -21.65
N VAL A 180 36.02 69.11 -20.59
CA VAL A 180 34.94 69.08 -19.58
C VAL A 180 33.60 69.51 -20.18
N GLU A 181 33.61 70.48 -21.10
CA GLU A 181 32.38 70.89 -21.78
C GLU A 181 31.90 69.86 -22.82
N GLN A 182 32.82 69.15 -23.46
CA GLN A 182 32.50 68.01 -24.33
C GLN A 182 31.94 66.82 -23.52
N GLU A 183 32.55 66.48 -22.37
CA GLU A 183 32.03 65.47 -21.43
C GLU A 183 30.60 65.83 -20.99
N LYS A 184 30.37 67.08 -20.55
CA LYS A 184 29.04 67.52 -20.11
C LYS A 184 28.00 67.44 -21.22
N ARG A 185 28.35 67.82 -22.46
CA ARG A 185 27.45 67.72 -23.63
C ARG A 185 27.14 66.27 -24.01
N GLU A 186 28.13 65.39 -23.95
CA GLU A 186 27.93 63.96 -24.23
C GLU A 186 27.07 63.29 -23.16
N TYR A 187 27.25 63.63 -21.88
CA TYR A 187 26.39 63.17 -20.78
C TYR A 187 24.96 63.71 -20.89
N GLU A 188 24.78 65.00 -21.21
CA GLU A 188 23.45 65.58 -21.41
C GLU A 188 22.75 64.94 -22.62
N ALA A 189 23.47 64.72 -23.72
CA ALA A 189 22.94 64.03 -24.90
C ALA A 189 22.57 62.56 -24.61
N LEU A 190 23.41 61.84 -23.85
CA LEU A 190 23.14 60.47 -23.43
C LEU A 190 21.92 60.40 -22.49
N ALA A 191 21.81 61.31 -21.52
CA ALA A 191 20.68 61.36 -20.61
C ALA A 191 19.35 61.64 -21.33
N LEU A 192 19.38 62.53 -22.33
CA LEU A 192 18.22 62.81 -23.18
C LEU A 192 17.86 61.61 -24.06
N ALA A 193 18.84 60.96 -24.68
CA ALA A 193 18.63 59.75 -25.47
C ALA A 193 18.07 58.59 -24.62
N MET A 194 18.57 58.41 -23.39
CA MET A 194 18.09 57.39 -22.46
C MET A 194 16.66 57.68 -21.95
N ASP A 195 16.30 58.95 -21.70
CA ASP A 195 14.92 59.31 -21.30
C ASP A 195 13.94 59.16 -22.48
N GLU A 196 14.34 59.56 -23.70
CA GLU A 196 13.54 59.34 -24.91
C GLU A 196 13.33 57.85 -25.21
N GLU A 197 14.39 57.04 -25.13
CA GLU A 197 14.35 55.59 -25.32
C GLU A 197 13.52 54.90 -24.24
N SER A 198 13.70 55.27 -22.96
CA SER A 198 12.94 54.75 -21.83
C SER A 198 11.43 55.05 -21.98
N ARG A 199 11.06 56.28 -22.35
CA ARG A 199 9.65 56.65 -22.59
C ARG A 199 9.06 55.93 -23.79
N ALA A 200 9.84 55.71 -24.85
CA ALA A 200 9.40 54.96 -26.02
C ALA A 200 9.16 53.48 -25.67
N LEU A 201 10.10 52.85 -24.96
CA LEU A 201 10.01 51.47 -24.49
C LEU A 201 8.85 51.29 -23.49
N ALA A 202 8.62 52.24 -22.58
CA ALA A 202 7.51 52.20 -21.63
C ALA A 202 6.13 52.26 -22.33
N LYS A 203 5.97 53.14 -23.32
CA LYS A 203 4.75 53.18 -24.14
C LYS A 203 4.55 51.91 -24.94
N GLN A 204 5.63 51.37 -25.50
CA GLN A 204 5.59 50.12 -26.27
C GLN A 204 5.22 48.93 -25.38
N ALA A 205 5.81 48.83 -24.18
CA ALA A 205 5.50 47.80 -23.19
C ALA A 205 4.03 47.83 -22.77
N GLN A 206 3.49 49.02 -22.45
CA GLN A 206 2.09 49.19 -22.08
C GLN A 206 1.13 48.79 -23.21
N SER A 207 1.47 49.12 -24.46
CA SER A 207 0.66 48.72 -25.62
C SER A 207 0.67 47.21 -25.86
N HIS A 208 1.82 46.56 -25.63
CA HIS A 208 1.94 45.11 -25.75
C HIS A 208 1.22 44.37 -24.62
N GLU A 209 1.27 44.88 -23.40
CA GLU A 209 0.58 44.29 -22.25
C GLU A 209 -0.94 44.31 -22.45
N GLN A 210 -1.47 45.44 -22.92
CA GLN A 210 -2.89 45.54 -23.30
C GLN A 210 -3.27 44.60 -24.45
N ALA A 211 -2.42 44.45 -25.46
CA ALA A 211 -2.66 43.53 -26.56
C ALA A 211 -2.62 42.06 -26.11
N LEU A 212 -1.72 41.72 -25.18
CA LEU A 212 -1.60 40.38 -24.60
C LEU A 212 -2.84 40.03 -23.76
N ASP A 213 -3.34 40.96 -22.94
CA ASP A 213 -4.56 40.76 -22.17
C ASP A 213 -5.79 40.54 -23.06
N GLN A 214 -5.91 41.30 -24.16
CA GLN A 214 -6.96 41.10 -25.14
C GLN A 214 -6.86 39.72 -25.81
N GLN A 215 -5.64 39.25 -26.13
CA GLN A 215 -5.42 37.93 -26.69
C GLN A 215 -5.72 36.80 -25.69
N GLN A 216 -5.38 36.96 -24.41
CA GLN A 216 -5.73 35.99 -23.37
C GLN A 216 -7.26 35.85 -23.25
N GLN A 217 -7.99 36.96 -23.17
CA GLN A 217 -9.45 36.94 -23.09
C GLN A 217 -10.09 36.30 -24.34
N ALA A 218 -9.56 36.61 -25.53
CA ALA A 218 -10.02 35.99 -26.77
C ALA A 218 -9.74 34.48 -26.80
N TYR A 219 -8.60 34.06 -26.27
CA TYR A 219 -8.21 32.65 -26.18
C TYR A 219 -9.08 31.87 -25.18
N GLU A 220 -9.34 32.42 -23.99
CA GLU A 220 -10.24 31.83 -23.00
C GLU A 220 -11.65 31.64 -23.56
N ALA A 221 -12.17 32.64 -24.29
CA ALA A 221 -13.44 32.53 -24.98
C ALA A 221 -13.43 31.41 -26.04
N LYS A 222 -12.33 31.27 -26.79
CA LYS A 222 -12.14 30.21 -27.80
C LYS A 222 -12.09 28.82 -27.16
N ILE A 223 -11.40 28.67 -26.03
CA ILE A 223 -11.33 27.40 -25.28
C ILE A 223 -12.71 27.01 -24.72
N ARG A 224 -13.46 27.95 -24.12
CA ARG A 224 -14.84 27.69 -23.65
C ARG A 224 -15.77 27.30 -24.79
N ALA A 225 -15.65 27.95 -25.95
CA ALA A 225 -16.41 27.59 -27.14
C ALA A 225 -16.08 26.16 -27.62
N LEU A 226 -14.79 25.79 -27.63
CA LEU A 226 -14.32 24.45 -27.94
C LEU A 226 -14.87 23.40 -26.96
N GLN A 227 -14.79 23.64 -25.65
CA GLN A 227 -15.36 22.75 -24.64
C GLN A 227 -16.88 22.56 -24.84
N THR A 228 -17.61 23.64 -25.09
CA THR A 228 -19.06 23.61 -25.33
C THR A 228 -19.37 22.80 -26.59
N GLN A 229 -18.62 23.02 -27.66
CA GLN A 229 -18.77 22.28 -28.92
C GLN A 229 -18.50 20.79 -28.73
N LEU A 230 -17.48 20.42 -27.95
CA LEU A 230 -17.15 19.03 -27.66
C LEU A 230 -18.18 18.35 -26.76
N THR A 231 -18.69 19.02 -25.73
CA THR A 231 -19.81 18.50 -24.91
C THR A 231 -21.06 18.24 -25.75
N ALA A 232 -21.27 19.00 -26.83
CA ALA A 232 -22.39 18.81 -27.75
C ALA A 232 -22.18 17.65 -28.76
N GLN A 233 -20.96 17.17 -28.97
CA GLN A 233 -20.63 16.16 -29.99
C GLN A 233 -20.80 14.69 -29.54
N GLY A 234 -21.27 14.44 -28.31
CA GLY A 234 -21.54 13.10 -27.77
C GLY A 234 -20.27 12.30 -27.43
N GLU A 235 -20.37 11.35 -26.49
CA GLU A 235 -19.22 10.66 -25.89
C GLU A 235 -18.33 9.91 -26.90
N SER A 236 -18.90 9.39 -27.99
CA SER A 236 -18.16 8.60 -29.00
C SER A 236 -17.14 9.43 -29.78
N SER A 237 -17.50 10.66 -30.18
CA SER A 237 -16.60 11.55 -30.93
C SER A 237 -15.47 12.08 -30.04
N VAL A 238 -15.78 12.38 -28.78
CA VAL A 238 -14.80 12.81 -27.77
C VAL A 238 -13.76 11.72 -27.51
N ASN A 239 -14.17 10.45 -27.41
CA ASN A 239 -13.24 9.34 -27.23
C ASN A 239 -12.33 9.13 -28.44
N GLN A 240 -12.84 9.22 -29.67
CA GLN A 240 -12.01 9.13 -30.88
C GLN A 240 -10.98 10.27 -30.95
N GLN A 241 -11.41 11.48 -30.62
CA GLN A 241 -10.52 12.64 -30.61
C GLN A 241 -9.44 12.52 -29.53
N ARG A 242 -9.80 12.02 -28.34
CA ARG A 242 -8.86 11.72 -27.25
C ARG A 242 -7.81 10.69 -27.65
N GLN A 243 -8.20 9.61 -28.33
CA GLN A 243 -7.26 8.60 -28.86
C GLN A 243 -6.32 9.17 -29.92
N GLN A 244 -6.85 10.01 -30.82
CA GLN A 244 -6.03 10.69 -31.83
C GLN A 244 -5.01 11.64 -31.20
N VAL A 245 -5.38 12.33 -30.11
CA VAL A 245 -4.45 13.17 -29.36
C VAL A 245 -3.38 12.32 -28.67
N ALA A 246 -3.78 11.22 -27.99
CA ALA A 246 -2.87 10.34 -27.28
C ALA A 246 -1.82 9.65 -28.19
N SER A 247 -2.22 9.23 -29.41
CA SER A 247 -1.28 8.65 -30.38
C SER A 247 -0.27 9.67 -30.89
N LYS A 248 -0.71 10.89 -31.18
CA LYS A 248 0.15 12.00 -31.62
C LYS A 248 1.16 12.42 -30.56
N THR A 249 0.73 12.52 -29.30
CA THR A 249 1.63 12.85 -28.18
C THR A 249 2.65 11.75 -27.92
N LYS A 250 2.28 10.47 -28.05
CA LYS A 250 3.21 9.34 -27.91
C LYS A 250 4.28 9.35 -29.01
N ALA A 251 3.88 9.47 -30.28
CA ALA A 251 4.82 9.52 -31.41
C ALA A 251 5.80 10.71 -31.32
N ALA A 252 5.37 11.85 -30.78
CA ALA A 252 6.26 12.98 -30.53
C ALA A 252 7.26 12.70 -29.40
N SER A 253 6.84 11.98 -28.36
CA SER A 253 7.67 11.65 -27.18
C SER A 253 8.79 10.67 -27.51
N ASP A 254 8.56 9.66 -28.37
CA ASP A 254 9.59 8.73 -28.84
C ASP A 254 10.79 9.42 -29.54
N THR A 255 10.58 10.64 -30.05
CA THR A 255 11.62 11.44 -30.71
C THR A 255 12.30 12.47 -29.80
N LEU A 256 11.87 12.56 -28.54
CA LEU A 256 12.41 13.47 -27.54
C LEU A 256 13.68 12.82 -26.94
N VAL A 257 14.85 13.37 -27.26
CA VAL A 257 16.12 12.95 -26.66
C VAL A 257 16.72 14.16 -25.98
N LEU A 258 16.71 14.16 -24.65
CA LEU A 258 17.30 15.25 -23.88
C LEU A 258 18.82 15.26 -24.06
N SER A 259 19.38 16.46 -24.22
CA SER A 259 20.83 16.65 -24.21
C SER A 259 21.38 16.41 -22.80
N GLU A 260 22.68 16.18 -22.69
CA GLU A 260 23.34 16.06 -21.37
C GLU A 260 23.18 17.33 -20.53
N GLU A 261 23.20 18.50 -21.17
CA GLU A 261 22.96 19.80 -20.52
C GLU A 261 21.53 19.88 -19.95
N LEU A 262 20.52 19.47 -20.73
CA LEU A 262 19.13 19.42 -20.26
C LEU A 262 18.93 18.38 -19.15
N THR A 263 19.64 17.25 -19.25
CA THR A 263 19.61 16.21 -18.21
C THR A 263 20.18 16.73 -16.88
N ARG A 264 21.27 17.51 -16.93
CA ARG A 264 21.83 18.17 -15.74
C ARG A 264 20.88 19.19 -15.12
N ILE A 265 20.10 19.93 -15.92
CA ILE A 265 19.06 20.84 -15.40
C ILE A 265 18.00 20.06 -14.60
N LEU A 266 17.56 18.90 -15.09
CA LEU A 266 16.61 18.04 -14.36
C LEU A 266 17.24 17.46 -13.08
N ILE A 267 18.51 17.06 -13.12
CA ILE A 267 19.23 16.56 -11.93
C ILE A 267 19.41 17.68 -10.89
N ASP A 268 19.79 18.89 -11.32
CA ASP A 268 19.90 20.06 -10.46
C ASP A 268 18.57 20.33 -9.75
N GLN A 269 17.44 20.26 -10.47
CA GLN A 269 16.12 20.40 -9.87
C GLN A 269 15.83 19.28 -8.86
N GLN A 270 16.10 18.02 -9.19
CA GLN A 270 15.89 16.89 -8.28
C GLN A 270 16.72 17.03 -6.99
N LEU A 271 17.95 17.53 -7.10
CA LEU A 271 18.81 17.87 -5.96
C LEU A 271 18.23 19.03 -5.14
N ASN A 272 17.77 20.10 -5.80
CA ASN A 272 17.13 21.25 -5.14
C ASN A 272 15.83 20.85 -4.43
N GLU A 273 15.00 19.98 -5.01
CA GLU A 273 13.79 19.42 -4.37
C GLU A 273 14.14 18.58 -3.14
N ALA A 274 15.29 17.92 -3.14
CA ALA A 274 15.82 17.21 -1.98
C ALA A 274 16.52 18.13 -0.96
N GLY A 275 16.60 19.45 -1.22
CA GLY A 275 17.18 20.45 -0.33
C GLY A 275 18.68 20.73 -0.51
N TRP A 276 19.27 20.32 -1.64
CA TRP A 276 20.65 20.65 -2.02
C TRP A 276 20.68 21.89 -2.90
N GLU A 277 21.51 22.88 -2.58
CA GLU A 277 21.80 24.01 -3.47
C GLU A 277 22.62 23.50 -4.68
N ALA A 278 21.94 23.26 -5.80
CA ALA A 278 22.52 22.69 -7.00
C ALA A 278 22.35 23.62 -8.20
N ASP A 279 23.46 23.88 -8.88
CA ASP A 279 23.52 24.60 -10.15
C ASP A 279 24.78 24.18 -10.90
N SER A 280 24.62 23.26 -11.86
CA SER A 280 25.72 22.70 -12.63
C SER A 280 26.42 23.68 -13.57
N GLN A 281 25.91 24.88 -13.76
CA GLN A 281 26.55 25.92 -14.59
C GLN A 281 27.31 26.93 -13.75
N GLU A 282 26.78 27.37 -12.60
CA GLU A 282 27.41 28.38 -11.73
C GLU A 282 28.16 27.77 -10.55
N ILE A 283 27.60 26.76 -9.89
CA ILE A 283 28.21 26.06 -8.75
C ILE A 283 29.12 24.95 -9.29
N THR A 284 30.13 25.34 -10.06
CA THR A 284 31.15 24.44 -10.59
C THR A 284 32.50 24.71 -9.95
N TYR A 285 33.30 23.66 -9.76
CA TYR A 285 34.66 23.83 -9.23
C TYR A 285 35.51 24.77 -10.11
N GLN A 286 35.33 24.70 -11.43
CA GLN A 286 36.06 25.49 -12.42
C GLN A 286 35.76 26.99 -12.33
N LYS A 287 34.53 27.38 -11.98
CA LYS A 287 34.18 28.80 -11.72
C LYS A 287 34.57 29.27 -10.32
N GLY A 288 35.21 28.43 -9.52
CA GLY A 288 35.67 28.77 -8.17
C GLY A 288 34.66 28.48 -7.07
N ALA A 289 33.55 27.77 -7.35
CA ALA A 289 32.61 27.36 -6.31
C ALA A 289 33.30 26.42 -5.30
N ARG A 290 33.08 26.66 -4.01
CA ARG A 290 33.68 25.90 -2.91
C ARG A 290 32.62 25.63 -1.84
N PRO A 291 32.78 24.58 -1.02
CA PRO A 291 31.88 24.33 0.09
C PRO A 291 31.97 25.44 1.13
N GLU A 292 30.83 25.74 1.78
CA GLU A 292 30.70 26.83 2.74
C GLU A 292 30.05 26.29 4.03
N LYS A 293 30.47 26.79 5.20
CA LYS A 293 29.87 26.37 6.48
C LYS A 293 28.40 26.79 6.55
N GLY A 294 27.53 25.88 6.99
CA GLY A 294 26.10 26.16 7.18
C GLY A 294 25.25 26.09 5.91
N THR A 295 25.82 25.71 4.77
CA THR A 295 25.08 25.50 3.52
C THR A 295 25.18 24.04 3.06
N TYR A 296 24.20 23.59 2.27
CA TYR A 296 24.17 22.26 1.65
C TYR A 296 24.32 22.43 0.15
N ARG A 297 25.51 22.19 -0.41
CA ARG A 297 25.82 22.50 -1.81
C ARG A 297 26.12 21.25 -2.63
N ALA A 298 25.55 21.15 -3.82
CA ALA A 298 25.97 20.21 -4.84
C ALA A 298 26.93 20.92 -5.82
N ILE A 299 28.22 20.64 -5.72
CA ILE A 299 29.24 21.30 -6.54
C ILE A 299 29.60 20.41 -7.72
N ALA A 300 29.43 20.95 -8.93
CA ALA A 300 29.67 20.23 -10.16
C ALA A 300 31.14 20.24 -10.59
N GLU A 301 31.52 19.21 -11.36
CA GLU A 301 32.86 19.03 -11.95
C GLU A 301 34.03 19.05 -10.95
N TRP A 302 33.85 18.39 -9.80
CA TRP A 302 34.87 18.38 -8.75
C TRP A 302 36.09 17.53 -9.15
N PRO A 303 37.33 18.01 -9.02
CA PRO A 303 38.51 17.27 -9.43
C PRO A 303 38.77 16.06 -8.52
N THR A 304 39.13 14.94 -9.13
CA THR A 304 39.52 13.70 -8.47
C THR A 304 40.87 13.23 -8.97
N GLN A 305 41.64 12.56 -8.11
CA GLN A 305 42.91 11.94 -8.49
C GLN A 305 42.60 10.66 -9.30
N PRO A 306 43.27 10.46 -10.44
CA PRO A 306 43.04 9.27 -11.24
C PRO A 306 43.58 8.04 -10.51
N ALA A 307 42.77 7.00 -10.39
CA ALA A 307 43.16 5.72 -9.77
C ALA A 307 44.24 4.98 -10.58
N HIS A 308 44.40 5.29 -11.87
CA HIS A 308 45.44 4.78 -12.76
C HIS A 308 46.04 5.89 -13.63
N GLN A 309 47.34 5.80 -13.95
CA GLN A 309 48.00 6.69 -14.92
C GLN A 309 47.45 6.47 -16.34
N THR A 310 46.29 7.04 -16.66
CA THR A 310 45.75 7.04 -18.03
C THR A 310 45.82 8.46 -18.60
N ASN A 311 46.77 8.67 -19.51
CA ASN A 311 46.85 9.73 -20.51
C ASN A 311 46.49 11.17 -20.06
N GLY A 312 47.01 11.62 -18.92
CA GLY A 312 47.09 13.05 -18.58
C GLY A 312 45.76 13.83 -18.48
N ARG A 313 44.60 13.16 -18.49
CA ARG A 313 43.29 13.79 -18.26
C ARG A 313 42.95 13.71 -16.78
N LYS A 314 42.76 14.87 -16.15
CA LYS A 314 42.26 14.98 -14.77
C LYS A 314 40.81 14.51 -14.74
N GLU A 315 40.50 13.48 -13.96
CA GLU A 315 39.14 12.99 -13.77
C GLU A 315 38.34 13.95 -12.89
N ARG A 316 37.06 14.16 -13.22
CA ARG A 316 36.16 15.04 -12.46
C ARG A 316 34.88 14.28 -12.15
N ALA A 317 34.43 14.37 -10.90
CA ALA A 317 33.10 13.91 -10.51
C ALA A 317 32.05 14.88 -11.05
N ASP A 318 30.91 14.37 -11.54
CA ASP A 318 29.86 15.24 -12.07
C ASP A 318 29.30 16.13 -10.97
N TYR A 319 28.99 15.57 -9.80
CA TYR A 319 28.66 16.34 -8.61
C TYR A 319 29.27 15.73 -7.34
N VAL A 320 29.68 16.60 -6.42
CA VAL A 320 29.98 16.23 -5.03
C VAL A 320 29.04 17.03 -4.13
N LEU A 321 28.33 16.30 -3.25
CA LEU A 321 27.37 16.85 -2.32
C LEU A 321 28.08 17.16 -0.99
N PHE A 322 28.01 18.41 -0.55
CA PHE A 322 28.67 18.91 0.66
C PHE A 322 27.66 19.32 1.71
N CYS A 323 27.79 18.76 2.92
CA CYS A 323 27.15 19.27 4.11
C CYS A 323 28.11 20.19 4.86
N GLY A 324 27.96 21.50 4.71
CA GLY A 324 28.94 22.45 5.21
C GLY A 324 30.28 22.28 4.48
N LEU A 325 31.32 21.89 5.22
CA LEU A 325 32.66 21.61 4.69
C LEU A 325 32.94 20.12 4.48
N THR A 326 31.94 19.27 4.70
CA THR A 326 32.09 17.81 4.65
C THR A 326 31.50 17.25 3.36
N PRO A 327 32.29 16.61 2.48
CA PRO A 327 31.76 15.89 1.33
C PRO A 327 31.04 14.63 1.82
N ILE A 328 29.73 14.52 1.55
CA ILE A 328 28.89 13.42 2.04
C ILE A 328 28.54 12.41 0.95
N ALA A 329 28.38 12.86 -0.30
CA ALA A 329 28.06 11.97 -1.41
C ALA A 329 28.68 12.40 -2.74
N VAL A 330 28.81 11.44 -3.66
CA VAL A 330 29.23 11.69 -5.05
C VAL A 330 28.14 11.22 -6.01
N VAL A 331 27.82 12.01 -7.02
CA VAL A 331 26.81 11.69 -8.04
C VAL A 331 27.47 11.62 -9.42
N GLU A 332 27.21 10.54 -10.15
CA GLU A 332 27.51 10.41 -11.59
C GLU A 332 26.23 10.63 -12.40
N ALA A 333 26.27 11.61 -13.30
CA ALA A 333 25.16 11.99 -14.16
C ALA A 333 25.38 11.43 -15.57
N LYS A 334 24.39 10.72 -16.11
CA LYS A 334 24.42 10.23 -17.50
C LYS A 334 23.33 10.86 -18.34
N LYS A 335 23.51 10.77 -19.64
CA LYS A 335 22.43 11.05 -20.60
C LYS A 335 21.24 10.16 -20.31
N GLU A 336 20.06 10.70 -20.52
CA GLU A 336 18.77 10.09 -20.21
C GLU A 336 18.63 8.61 -20.64
N ASN A 337 19.05 8.26 -21.86
CA ASN A 337 18.90 6.92 -22.42
C ASN A 337 19.92 5.87 -21.91
N THR A 338 20.78 6.24 -20.96
CA THR A 338 21.85 5.37 -20.47
C THR A 338 21.40 4.55 -19.25
N ASN A 339 21.81 3.28 -19.19
CA ASN A 339 21.66 2.45 -17.99
C ASN A 339 22.54 3.01 -16.85
N VAL A 340 21.90 3.37 -15.74
CA VAL A 340 22.53 4.04 -14.59
C VAL A 340 22.98 3.07 -13.51
N ALA A 341 22.37 1.89 -13.40
CA ALA A 341 22.75 0.88 -12.40
C ALA A 341 24.23 0.49 -12.47
N GLY A 342 24.73 0.30 -13.70
CA GLY A 342 26.12 -0.06 -13.97
C GLY A 342 27.13 1.09 -13.87
N LYS A 343 26.71 2.29 -13.47
CA LYS A 343 27.58 3.49 -13.40
C LYS A 343 27.93 3.91 -11.98
N ILE A 344 27.39 3.21 -10.97
CA ILE A 344 27.78 3.38 -9.57
C ILE A 344 29.29 3.20 -9.36
N ASP A 345 29.92 2.25 -10.05
CA ASP A 345 31.35 1.96 -9.95
C ASP A 345 32.22 3.20 -10.31
N GLN A 346 31.71 4.08 -11.19
CA GLN A 346 32.37 5.33 -11.55
C GLN A 346 32.34 6.34 -10.39
N SER A 347 31.20 6.44 -9.69
CA SER A 347 31.05 7.25 -8.48
C SER A 347 31.89 6.71 -7.31
N GLU A 348 32.03 5.39 -7.19
CA GLU A 348 32.90 4.75 -6.20
C GLU A 348 34.36 5.13 -6.42
N ARG A 349 34.82 5.10 -7.67
CA ARG A 349 36.16 5.55 -8.04
C ARG A 349 36.41 7.01 -7.67
N TYR A 350 35.43 7.90 -7.89
CA TYR A 350 35.55 9.29 -7.46
C TYR A 350 35.62 9.45 -5.95
N SER A 351 34.86 8.64 -5.19
CA SER A 351 34.97 8.62 -3.72
C SER A 351 36.37 8.24 -3.25
N LYS A 352 37.04 7.28 -3.91
CA LYS A 352 38.45 6.94 -3.62
C LYS A 352 39.40 8.09 -3.98
N GLY A 353 39.20 8.70 -5.15
CA GLY A 353 40.07 9.70 -5.74
C GLY A 353 39.95 11.12 -5.18
N LEU A 354 38.95 11.41 -4.34
CA LEU A 354 38.77 12.76 -3.78
C LEU A 354 39.97 13.17 -2.91
N SER A 355 40.44 14.42 -2.93
CA SER A 355 41.39 14.90 -1.91
C SER A 355 40.63 15.65 -0.82
N ILE A 356 40.85 15.30 0.45
CA ILE A 356 40.28 15.99 1.60
C ILE A 356 41.44 16.63 2.36
N GLU A 357 41.56 17.95 2.19
CA GLU A 357 42.57 18.80 2.80
C GLU A 357 41.86 20.01 3.42
N LEU A 358 42.47 20.63 4.43
CA LEU A 358 41.91 21.82 5.08
C LEU A 358 41.56 22.89 4.02
N PRO A 359 40.36 23.49 4.07
CA PRO A 359 39.39 23.49 5.18
C PRO A 359 38.35 22.36 5.17
N LEU A 360 38.42 21.39 4.25
CA LEU A 360 37.46 20.27 4.21
C LEU A 360 37.62 19.37 5.42
N VAL A 361 36.50 18.81 5.87
CA VAL A 361 36.45 17.84 6.97
C VAL A 361 36.08 16.48 6.39
N GLY A 362 36.79 15.42 6.77
CA GLY A 362 36.45 14.07 6.33
C GLY A 362 35.12 13.61 6.91
N ALA A 363 34.26 12.99 6.09
CA ALA A 363 32.99 12.45 6.59
C ALA A 363 33.19 11.37 7.67
N TRP A 364 34.33 10.66 7.65
CA TRP A 364 34.67 9.69 8.68
C TRP A 364 34.90 10.35 10.05
N GLU A 365 35.36 11.60 10.11
CA GLU A 365 35.56 12.32 11.37
C GLU A 365 34.22 12.62 12.05
N LEU A 366 33.20 13.01 11.27
CA LEU A 366 31.83 13.18 11.77
C LEU A 366 31.22 11.85 12.26
N ALA A 367 31.60 10.73 11.64
CA ALA A 367 31.22 9.39 12.09
C ALA A 367 32.05 8.89 13.28
N GLY A 368 32.88 9.73 13.91
CA GLY A 368 33.72 9.37 15.06
C GLY A 368 34.91 8.46 14.73
N ARG A 369 35.28 8.32 13.44
CA ARG A 369 36.41 7.50 12.98
C ARG A 369 37.66 8.36 12.76
N THR A 370 38.83 7.75 12.88
CA THR A 370 40.13 8.38 12.59
C THR A 370 40.56 8.25 11.13
N ILE A 371 40.05 7.23 10.44
CA ILE A 371 40.35 6.90 9.05
C ILE A 371 39.07 6.66 8.25
N ALA A 372 39.16 6.90 6.95
CA ALA A 372 38.11 6.67 5.96
C ALA A 372 37.72 5.19 5.84
N TRP A 373 36.65 4.87 5.09
CA TRP A 373 36.15 3.49 4.98
C TRP A 373 37.02 2.63 4.05
N PRO A 374 37.30 1.36 4.39
CA PRO A 374 38.13 0.50 3.56
C PRO A 374 37.42 0.17 2.23
N ALA A 375 38.16 0.20 1.13
CA ALA A 375 37.62 -0.06 -0.19
C ALA A 375 38.11 -1.38 -0.83
N ASP A 376 39.40 -1.65 -0.70
CA ASP A 376 40.16 -2.79 -1.23
C ASP A 376 41.49 -2.89 -0.44
N GLU A 377 42.34 -3.87 -0.75
CA GLU A 377 43.58 -4.15 0.01
C GLU A 377 44.55 -2.94 0.11
N GLU A 378 44.41 -1.91 -0.75
CA GLU A 378 45.31 -0.74 -0.81
C GLU A 378 44.60 0.63 -0.83
N GLY A 379 43.30 0.73 -0.54
CA GLY A 379 42.52 1.97 -0.74
C GLY A 379 41.41 2.26 0.28
N HIS A 380 41.05 3.54 0.41
CA HIS A 380 39.93 3.99 1.26
C HIS A 380 38.94 4.86 0.47
N PHE A 381 37.64 4.66 0.71
CA PHE A 381 36.57 5.53 0.27
C PHE A 381 36.48 6.76 1.17
N LYS A 382 36.75 7.94 0.63
CA LYS A 382 36.77 9.19 1.41
C LYS A 382 35.38 9.81 1.57
N VAL A 383 34.44 9.42 0.71
CA VAL A 383 33.04 9.86 0.73
C VAL A 383 32.12 8.63 0.90
N PRO A 384 31.20 8.60 1.88
CA PRO A 384 30.49 7.38 2.27
C PRO A 384 29.34 6.96 1.35
N PHE A 385 28.79 7.88 0.54
CA PHE A 385 27.61 7.63 -0.26
C PHE A 385 27.87 7.93 -1.73
N VAL A 386 27.33 7.09 -2.61
CA VAL A 386 27.50 7.24 -4.05
C VAL A 386 26.18 7.05 -4.79
N TYR A 387 26.00 7.85 -5.83
CA TYR A 387 24.80 7.86 -6.66
C TYR A 387 25.15 7.74 -8.14
N SER A 388 24.21 7.20 -8.92
CA SER A 388 24.16 7.37 -10.36
C SER A 388 22.74 7.66 -10.82
N CYS A 389 22.58 8.66 -11.69
CA CYS A 389 21.27 9.08 -12.19
C CYS A 389 21.34 9.56 -13.64
N ASN A 390 20.17 9.64 -14.27
CA ASN A 390 20.00 10.11 -15.66
C ASN A 390 18.83 11.11 -15.78
N GLY A 391 18.39 11.70 -14.65
CA GLY A 391 17.24 12.61 -14.59
C GLY A 391 15.87 11.95 -14.78
N ARG A 392 15.80 10.65 -15.12
CA ARG A 392 14.53 9.96 -15.37
C ARG A 392 13.80 9.61 -14.06
N PRO A 393 12.46 9.79 -13.99
CA PRO A 393 11.65 9.26 -12.91
C PRO A 393 11.82 7.74 -12.75
N TYR A 394 11.80 7.23 -11.52
CA TYR A 394 11.97 5.80 -11.25
C TYR A 394 10.77 4.97 -11.74
N LEU A 395 11.08 3.89 -12.48
CA LEU A 395 10.13 2.90 -12.97
C LEU A 395 10.61 1.50 -12.55
N PRO A 396 9.89 0.79 -11.67
CA PRO A 396 10.33 -0.50 -11.14
C PRO A 396 10.64 -1.57 -12.20
N GLN A 397 9.89 -1.61 -13.31
CA GLN A 397 10.12 -2.57 -14.41
C GLN A 397 11.38 -2.29 -15.22
N LEU A 398 11.85 -1.04 -15.19
CA LEU A 398 13.07 -0.58 -15.86
C LEU A 398 14.03 -0.01 -14.81
N ALA A 399 14.13 -0.67 -13.65
CA ALA A 399 14.89 -0.16 -12.51
C ALA A 399 16.35 0.13 -12.91
N GLU A 400 16.96 -0.68 -13.76
CA GLU A 400 18.35 -0.47 -14.20
C GLU A 400 18.53 0.73 -15.15
N GLN A 401 17.45 1.18 -15.79
CA GLN A 401 17.46 2.27 -16.79
C GLN A 401 16.78 3.56 -16.28
N SER A 402 16.31 3.58 -15.04
CA SER A 402 15.49 4.69 -14.52
C SER A 402 15.77 4.99 -13.06
N GLY A 403 15.42 6.20 -12.62
CA GLY A 403 15.55 6.64 -11.24
C GLY A 403 16.99 6.98 -10.84
N THR A 404 17.19 7.02 -9.53
CA THR A 404 18.47 7.34 -8.91
C THR A 404 19.00 6.10 -8.20
N TRP A 405 20.10 5.54 -8.68
CA TRP A 405 20.76 4.44 -7.99
C TRP A 405 21.63 4.98 -6.86
N PHE A 406 21.60 4.30 -5.72
CA PHE A 406 22.32 4.67 -4.51
C PHE A 406 23.06 3.46 -3.94
N ARG A 407 24.28 3.67 -3.45
CA ARG A 407 25.01 2.72 -2.61
C ARG A 407 25.62 3.42 -1.41
N ASP A 408 25.49 2.79 -0.26
CA ASP A 408 26.21 3.13 0.97
C ASP A 408 27.49 2.30 1.02
N ILE A 409 28.65 2.89 0.78
CA ILE A 409 29.92 2.16 0.62
C ILE A 409 30.72 2.04 1.91
N ARG A 410 30.10 2.38 3.04
CA ARG A 410 30.74 2.27 4.36
C ARG A 410 30.98 0.82 4.78
N GLU A 411 30.11 -0.09 4.32
CA GLU A 411 30.21 -1.54 4.53
C GLU A 411 30.27 -2.26 3.18
N PRO A 412 31.23 -3.19 2.96
CA PRO A 412 31.35 -3.92 1.70
C PRO A 412 30.08 -4.70 1.31
N SER A 413 29.35 -5.22 2.29
CA SER A 413 28.12 -6.00 2.09
C SER A 413 26.91 -5.18 1.64
N ASN A 414 26.99 -3.84 1.71
CA ASN A 414 25.91 -2.98 1.24
C ASN A 414 25.84 -3.01 -0.30
N THR A 415 24.68 -3.41 -0.80
CA THR A 415 24.38 -3.45 -2.23
C THR A 415 23.79 -2.14 -2.73
N ARG A 416 24.04 -1.84 -4.01
CA ARG A 416 23.40 -0.72 -4.72
C ARG A 416 21.90 -0.97 -4.90
N ARG A 417 21.08 0.07 -4.83
CA ARG A 417 19.61 0.00 -5.01
C ARG A 417 19.07 1.21 -5.74
N ALA A 418 17.97 1.04 -6.47
CA ALA A 418 17.26 2.12 -7.13
C ALA A 418 16.34 2.85 -6.15
N LEU A 419 16.28 4.18 -6.27
CA LEU A 419 15.47 5.07 -5.46
C LEU A 419 14.68 6.04 -6.36
N PRO A 420 13.48 6.47 -5.91
CA PRO A 420 12.67 7.41 -6.66
C PRO A 420 13.20 8.85 -6.64
N ARG A 421 13.93 9.25 -5.60
CA ARG A 421 14.49 10.60 -5.42
C ARG A 421 15.86 10.53 -4.72
N PHE A 422 16.55 11.66 -4.64
CA PHE A 422 17.74 11.82 -3.78
C PHE A 422 17.35 11.93 -2.31
N HIS A 423 18.26 11.52 -1.42
CA HIS A 423 18.15 11.78 0.01
C HIS A 423 18.38 13.26 0.31
N THR A 424 17.77 13.73 1.40
CA THR A 424 18.01 15.09 1.92
C THR A 424 19.38 15.20 2.58
N PRO A 425 19.96 16.42 2.70
CA PRO A 425 21.19 16.62 3.47
C PRO A 425 21.08 16.12 4.90
N GLY A 426 19.95 16.40 5.56
CA GLY A 426 19.68 15.96 6.93
C GLY A 426 19.61 14.44 7.06
N GLY A 427 18.97 13.74 6.13
CA GLY A 427 18.90 12.28 6.19
C GLY A 427 20.22 11.58 5.87
N LEU A 428 21.07 12.13 4.99
CA LEU A 428 22.42 11.60 4.79
C LEU A 428 23.32 11.82 6.01
N LEU A 429 23.24 12.98 6.66
CA LEU A 429 23.93 13.23 7.93
C LEU A 429 23.46 12.28 9.01
N ASN A 430 22.14 12.10 9.15
CA ASN A 430 21.57 11.19 10.12
C ASN A 430 21.99 9.72 9.83
N LEU A 431 22.02 9.32 8.56
CA LEU A 431 22.51 8.01 8.15
C LEU A 431 24.01 7.83 8.46
N LEU A 432 24.81 8.90 8.38
CA LEU A 432 26.23 8.92 8.70
C LEU A 432 26.50 8.81 10.21
N GLU A 433 25.81 9.63 11.02
CA GLU A 433 26.02 9.75 12.47
C GLU A 433 25.54 8.52 13.24
N ARG A 434 24.58 7.76 12.69
CA ARG A 434 24.07 6.55 13.36
C ARG A 434 25.09 5.44 13.44
N ASP A 435 25.43 5.08 14.67
CA ASP A 435 26.19 3.88 14.99
C ASP A 435 25.28 2.65 15.05
N ARG A 436 25.12 1.98 13.91
CA ARG A 436 24.33 0.74 13.80
C ARG A 436 24.89 -0.37 14.68
N GLU A 437 26.21 -0.49 14.79
CA GLU A 437 26.82 -1.55 15.60
C GLU A 437 26.54 -1.35 17.08
N ASN A 438 26.62 -0.10 17.56
CA ASN A 438 26.27 0.22 18.93
C ASN A 438 24.78 0.00 19.19
N ALA A 439 23.90 0.44 18.28
CA ALA A 439 22.46 0.19 18.40
C ALA A 439 22.14 -1.32 18.47
N ASP A 440 22.76 -2.15 17.64
CA ASP A 440 22.58 -3.60 17.65
C ASP A 440 23.17 -4.25 18.93
N LYS A 441 24.28 -3.72 19.47
CA LYS A 441 24.83 -4.16 20.77
C LYS A 441 23.89 -3.80 21.93
N LEU A 442 23.34 -2.59 21.94
CA LEU A 442 22.37 -2.14 22.94
C LEU A 442 21.08 -2.98 22.86
N LEU A 443 20.57 -3.26 21.66
CA LEU A 443 19.40 -4.13 21.47
C LEU A 443 19.61 -5.51 22.09
N LYS A 444 20.77 -6.13 21.88
CA LYS A 444 21.10 -7.44 22.46
C LYS A 444 21.14 -7.44 23.98
N GLN A 445 21.49 -6.31 24.61
CA GLN A 445 21.58 -6.16 26.06
C GLN A 445 20.26 -5.69 26.69
N GLU A 446 19.36 -5.11 25.91
CA GLU A 446 18.10 -4.54 26.39
C GLU A 446 17.18 -5.66 26.93
N PRO A 447 16.75 -5.61 28.20
CA PRO A 447 15.89 -6.63 28.78
C PRO A 447 14.43 -6.52 28.29
N PHE A 448 13.64 -7.60 28.41
CA PHE A 448 12.21 -7.60 28.07
C PHE A 448 11.27 -7.34 29.26
N GLY A 449 11.80 -7.29 30.48
CA GLY A 449 11.01 -7.36 31.72
C GLY A 449 9.94 -6.27 31.87
N TYR A 450 10.20 -5.05 31.38
CA TYR A 450 9.25 -3.94 31.44
C TYR A 450 8.13 -4.03 30.39
N LEU A 451 8.30 -4.82 29.31
CA LEU A 451 7.31 -4.95 28.24
C LEU A 451 6.18 -5.94 28.58
N ARG A 452 6.37 -6.80 29.59
CA ARG A 452 5.41 -7.87 29.97
C ARG A 452 4.96 -8.72 28.76
N LEU A 453 5.91 -9.07 27.90
CA LEU A 453 5.66 -9.85 26.68
C LEU A 453 5.72 -11.35 26.97
N ARG A 454 4.87 -12.12 26.28
CA ARG A 454 4.92 -13.58 26.27
C ARG A 454 6.16 -14.06 25.52
N GLU A 455 6.65 -15.26 25.84
CA GLU A 455 7.88 -15.79 25.26
C GLU A 455 7.90 -15.78 23.73
N TYR A 456 6.81 -16.20 23.08
CA TYR A 456 6.73 -16.22 21.62
C TYR A 456 6.79 -14.81 21.00
N GLN A 457 6.33 -13.78 21.73
CA GLN A 457 6.45 -12.39 21.28
C GLN A 457 7.90 -11.91 21.39
N GLN A 458 8.60 -12.32 22.46
CA GLN A 458 10.04 -12.05 22.61
C GLN A 458 10.84 -12.76 21.51
N LYS A 459 10.54 -14.03 21.22
CA LYS A 459 11.16 -14.78 20.11
C LYS A 459 10.92 -14.10 18.76
N ALA A 460 9.71 -13.61 18.49
CA ALA A 460 9.40 -12.84 17.27
C ALA A 460 10.22 -11.54 17.17
N ILE A 461 10.37 -10.81 18.28
CA ILE A 461 11.20 -9.60 18.34
C ILE A 461 12.67 -9.94 18.09
N LEU A 462 13.21 -10.95 18.78
CA LEU A 462 14.59 -11.40 18.63
C LEU A 462 14.90 -11.88 17.20
N ALA A 463 13.96 -12.58 16.56
CA ALA A 463 14.10 -12.98 15.15
C ALA A 463 14.19 -11.75 14.24
N THR A 464 13.41 -10.71 14.53
CA THR A 464 13.45 -9.44 13.78
C THR A 464 14.78 -8.74 14.00
N GLU A 465 15.23 -8.59 15.25
CA GLU A 465 16.54 -8.01 15.59
C GLU A 465 17.69 -8.76 14.93
N HIS A 466 17.63 -10.09 14.91
CA HIS A 466 18.60 -10.94 14.22
C HIS A 466 18.61 -10.70 12.71
N ALA A 467 17.44 -10.65 12.06
CA ALA A 467 17.34 -10.35 10.63
C ALA A 467 17.93 -8.97 10.29
N LEU A 468 17.65 -7.96 11.12
CA LEU A 468 18.19 -6.60 10.96
C LEU A 468 19.71 -6.54 11.13
N ALA A 469 20.27 -7.30 12.09
CA ALA A 469 21.71 -7.39 12.29
C ALA A 469 22.44 -8.05 11.10
N HIS A 470 21.75 -8.88 10.30
CA HIS A 470 22.27 -9.49 9.07
C HIS A 470 22.05 -8.61 7.83
N GLY A 471 21.64 -7.35 8.00
CA GLY A 471 21.40 -6.42 6.88
C GLY A 471 20.11 -6.68 6.11
N THR A 472 19.21 -7.52 6.61
CA THR A 472 17.92 -7.79 5.98
C THR A 472 17.04 -6.53 6.04
N ARG A 473 16.63 -6.01 4.87
CA ARG A 473 15.81 -4.79 4.79
C ARG A 473 14.30 -5.05 4.82
N SER A 474 13.87 -6.30 4.74
CA SER A 474 12.45 -6.68 4.75
C SER A 474 12.22 -7.94 5.58
N ALA A 475 11.29 -7.87 6.54
CA ALA A 475 11.01 -8.94 7.48
C ALA A 475 9.50 -9.20 7.58
N LEU A 476 9.11 -10.47 7.64
CA LEU A 476 7.73 -10.91 7.81
C LEU A 476 7.57 -11.76 9.06
N LEU A 477 6.63 -11.40 9.94
CA LEU A 477 6.23 -12.20 11.09
C LEU A 477 4.83 -12.76 10.85
N ALA A 478 4.69 -14.09 10.90
CA ALA A 478 3.41 -14.78 10.81
C ALA A 478 2.91 -15.11 12.22
N MET A 479 1.84 -14.46 12.70
CA MET A 479 1.32 -14.62 14.05
C MET A 479 -0.20 -14.75 14.04
N ALA A 480 -0.73 -15.86 14.55
CA ALA A 480 -2.17 -16.12 14.58
C ALA A 480 -2.98 -14.97 15.22
N THR A 481 -4.21 -14.77 14.75
CA THR A 481 -5.12 -13.76 15.30
C THR A 481 -5.36 -14.02 16.79
N GLY A 482 -5.38 -12.95 17.61
CA GLY A 482 -5.56 -13.07 19.07
C GLY A 482 -4.28 -13.30 19.87
N THR A 483 -3.12 -13.49 19.22
CA THR A 483 -1.83 -13.70 19.90
C THR A 483 -1.12 -12.41 20.34
N GLY A 484 -1.74 -11.24 20.15
CA GLY A 484 -1.22 -9.95 20.61
C GLY A 484 -0.21 -9.28 19.67
N LYS A 485 -0.44 -9.31 18.35
CA LYS A 485 0.40 -8.64 17.32
C LYS A 485 0.70 -7.17 17.65
N THR A 486 -0.32 -6.40 18.02
CA THR A 486 -0.17 -4.98 18.39
C THR A 486 0.79 -4.80 19.56
N ARG A 487 0.76 -5.69 20.57
CA ARG A 487 1.69 -5.63 21.71
C ARG A 487 3.12 -5.99 21.30
N THR A 488 3.30 -6.94 20.38
CA THR A 488 4.60 -7.25 19.77
C THR A 488 5.16 -6.04 19.01
N ILE A 489 4.32 -5.36 18.22
CA ILE A 489 4.68 -4.12 17.48
C ILE A 489 5.14 -3.02 18.43
N ILE A 490 4.40 -2.79 19.53
CA ILE A 490 4.80 -1.81 20.55
C ILE A 490 6.18 -2.15 21.13
N GLY A 491 6.43 -3.44 21.42
CA GLY A 491 7.72 -3.92 21.88
C GLY A 491 8.86 -3.65 20.89
N LEU A 492 8.64 -3.95 19.61
CA LEU A 492 9.58 -3.66 18.52
C LEU A 492 9.89 -2.16 18.44
N MET A 493 8.85 -1.34 18.31
CA MET A 493 8.99 0.11 18.15
C MET A 493 9.74 0.73 19.31
N TYR A 494 9.36 0.39 20.55
CA TYR A 494 10.00 0.92 21.72
C TYR A 494 11.49 0.55 21.79
N ARG A 495 11.84 -0.72 21.57
CA ARG A 495 13.22 -1.20 21.61
C ARG A 495 14.07 -0.53 20.53
N PHE A 496 13.55 -0.39 19.31
CA PHE A 496 14.26 0.28 18.23
C PHE A 496 14.47 1.78 18.47
N LEU A 497 13.48 2.46 19.04
CA LEU A 497 13.60 3.89 19.36
C LEU A 497 14.56 4.12 20.54
N LYS A 498 14.47 3.30 21.60
CA LYS A 498 15.31 3.41 22.81
C LYS A 498 16.79 3.21 22.51
N THR A 499 17.10 2.30 21.59
CA THR A 499 18.48 1.97 21.18
C THR A 499 18.98 2.81 20.02
N GLU A 500 18.18 3.77 19.55
CA GLU A 500 18.43 4.59 18.36
C GLU A 500 18.70 3.79 17.08
N ARG A 501 18.20 2.54 17.03
CA ARG A 501 18.30 1.70 15.84
C ARG A 501 17.54 2.30 14.66
N PHE A 502 16.42 2.99 14.94
CA PHE A 502 15.65 3.79 14.00
C PHE A 502 15.31 5.14 14.65
N HIS A 503 15.37 6.22 13.86
CA HIS A 503 14.98 7.54 14.35
C HIS A 503 13.48 7.77 14.15
N ARG A 504 12.94 7.37 12.99
CA ARG A 504 11.53 7.57 12.62
C ARG A 504 10.81 6.30 12.14
N ILE A 505 9.75 6.04 12.89
CA ILE A 505 8.63 5.09 12.82
C ILE A 505 7.48 5.39 11.85
N LEU A 506 7.30 4.77 10.67
CA LEU A 506 5.99 4.83 9.99
C LEU A 506 5.18 3.57 10.31
N PHE A 507 4.08 3.71 11.05
CA PHE A 507 3.14 2.63 11.31
C PHE A 507 1.96 2.70 10.33
N LEU A 508 1.94 1.77 9.36
CA LEU A 508 0.90 1.72 8.32
C LEU A 508 -0.22 0.76 8.70
N VAL A 509 -1.44 1.23 8.54
CA VAL A 509 -2.67 0.46 8.73
C VAL A 509 -3.56 0.53 7.48
N ASP A 510 -4.42 -0.48 7.30
CA ASP A 510 -5.36 -0.52 6.16
C ASP A 510 -6.50 0.49 6.29
N ARG A 511 -6.97 0.77 7.52
CA ARG A 511 -8.16 1.58 7.79
C ARG A 511 -8.03 2.36 9.09
N THR A 512 -8.78 3.47 9.18
CA THR A 512 -8.81 4.38 10.33
C THR A 512 -9.07 3.65 11.66
N ALA A 513 -10.08 2.77 11.71
CA ALA A 513 -10.42 2.05 12.95
C ALA A 513 -9.28 1.18 13.53
N LEU A 514 -8.43 0.61 12.67
CA LEU A 514 -7.24 -0.14 13.11
C LEU A 514 -6.14 0.80 13.61
N GLY A 515 -6.01 1.97 12.99
CA GLY A 515 -5.10 3.02 13.44
C GLY A 515 -5.51 3.59 14.79
N ASP A 516 -6.79 3.89 15.00
CA ASP A 516 -7.34 4.35 16.28
C ASP A 516 -7.06 3.30 17.38
N GLN A 517 -7.32 2.02 17.10
CA GLN A 517 -7.02 0.93 18.04
C GLN A 517 -5.53 0.83 18.37
N ALA A 518 -4.65 1.03 17.40
CA ALA A 518 -3.22 1.03 17.63
C ALA A 518 -2.79 2.24 18.49
N ILE A 519 -3.33 3.43 18.23
CA ILE A 519 -3.09 4.65 19.01
C ILE A 519 -3.56 4.46 20.46
N ASP A 520 -4.77 3.92 20.68
CA ASP A 520 -5.28 3.59 22.00
C ASP A 520 -4.32 2.62 22.72
N ALA A 521 -3.85 1.59 22.05
CA ALA A 521 -2.87 0.66 22.61
C ALA A 521 -1.51 1.34 22.92
N PHE A 522 -1.07 2.30 22.11
CA PHE A 522 0.15 3.09 22.35
C PHE A 522 0.01 3.99 23.58
N ASN A 523 -1.21 4.48 23.83
CA ASN A 523 -1.56 5.35 24.95
C ASN A 523 -1.77 4.59 26.27
N GLU A 524 -2.25 3.35 26.22
CA GLU A 524 -2.60 2.57 27.42
C GLU A 524 -1.48 1.65 27.90
N ALA A 525 -0.68 1.11 26.99
CA ALA A 525 0.17 -0.02 27.33
C ALA A 525 1.45 0.45 28.06
N PRO A 526 1.63 0.10 29.36
CA PRO A 526 2.77 0.56 30.13
C PRO A 526 4.06 -0.09 29.63
N LEU A 527 5.12 0.72 29.61
CA LEU A 527 6.48 0.36 29.25
C LEU A 527 7.39 0.57 30.47
N GLU A 528 8.52 1.24 30.30
CA GLU A 528 9.45 1.54 31.38
C GLU A 528 8.90 2.67 32.28
N GLN A 529 9.17 2.60 33.59
CA GLN A 529 8.70 3.58 34.59
C GLN A 529 7.17 3.82 34.61
N ASN A 530 6.36 2.86 34.12
CA ASN A 530 4.91 2.99 33.91
C ASN A 530 4.52 4.14 32.93
N GLN A 531 5.45 4.63 32.12
CA GLN A 531 5.14 5.53 31.02
C GLN A 531 4.71 4.75 29.78
N THR A 532 3.88 5.37 28.95
CA THR A 532 3.34 4.77 27.72
C THR A 532 4.10 5.27 26.51
N LEU A 533 3.99 4.61 25.35
CA LEU A 533 4.80 4.94 24.18
C LEU A 533 4.63 6.41 23.77
N SER A 534 3.38 6.90 23.77
CA SER A 534 3.02 8.28 23.40
C SER A 534 3.44 9.33 24.43
N LYS A 535 3.77 8.93 25.66
CA LYS A 535 4.36 9.82 26.68
C LYS A 535 5.87 9.89 26.58
N ILE A 536 6.51 8.81 26.15
CA ILE A 536 7.97 8.73 26.00
C ILE A 536 8.42 9.36 24.68
N TYR A 537 7.61 9.20 23.62
CA TYR A 537 7.89 9.70 22.28
C TYR A 537 6.67 10.43 21.71
N ASN A 538 6.92 11.50 20.95
CA ASN A 538 5.86 12.18 20.20
C ASN A 538 5.31 11.23 19.12
N VAL A 539 4.04 10.85 19.25
CA VAL A 539 3.27 10.04 18.29
C VAL A 539 2.26 10.95 17.60
N ALA A 540 2.35 11.11 16.28
CA ALA A 540 1.36 11.88 15.52
C ALA A 540 0.11 11.03 15.25
N GLU A 541 -1.05 11.59 15.56
CA GLU A 541 -2.36 10.98 15.32
C GLU A 541 -2.76 11.07 13.83
N LEU A 542 -3.82 10.33 13.47
CA LEU A 542 -4.36 10.32 12.12
C LEU A 542 -4.90 11.71 11.74
N GLY A 543 -4.21 12.37 10.80
CA GLY A 543 -4.63 13.65 10.22
C GLY A 543 -3.91 14.88 10.79
N ASP A 544 -3.05 14.72 11.80
CA ASP A 544 -2.23 15.83 12.30
C ASP A 544 -1.03 16.06 11.38
N MET A 545 -1.13 17.07 10.50
CA MET A 545 -0.13 17.39 9.47
C MET A 545 0.84 18.51 9.91
N ALA A 546 0.71 19.03 11.13
CA ALA A 546 1.42 20.26 11.54
C ALA A 546 2.68 20.02 12.41
N ALA A 547 2.87 18.83 12.99
CA ALA A 547 3.95 18.55 13.95
C ALA A 547 5.05 17.61 13.40
N GLU A 548 5.50 17.84 12.17
CA GLU A 548 6.27 16.83 11.42
C GLU A 548 7.74 16.65 11.86
N ALA A 549 8.38 17.64 12.48
CA ALA A 549 9.82 17.62 12.73
C ALA A 549 10.24 16.77 13.96
N GLU A 550 9.46 16.80 15.05
CA GLU A 550 9.81 16.14 16.32
C GLU A 550 9.18 14.76 16.53
N THR A 551 8.26 14.37 15.66
CA THR A 551 7.52 13.11 15.77
C THR A 551 8.42 11.91 15.46
N ARG A 552 8.54 10.97 16.42
CA ARG A 552 9.33 9.74 16.27
C ARG A 552 8.51 8.58 15.68
N VAL A 553 7.18 8.62 15.84
CA VAL A 553 6.24 7.62 15.32
C VAL A 553 5.06 8.30 14.65
N GLN A 554 4.80 7.97 13.38
CA GLN A 554 3.63 8.43 12.66
C GLN A 554 2.71 7.25 12.32
N VAL A 555 1.43 7.36 12.68
CA VAL A 555 0.40 6.41 12.28
C VAL A 555 -0.31 6.95 11.03
N ALA A 556 -0.40 6.16 9.97
CA ALA A 556 -1.09 6.56 8.74
C ALA A 556 -1.82 5.40 8.07
N THR A 557 -2.93 5.70 7.40
CA THR A 557 -3.55 4.74 6.48
C THR A 557 -2.80 4.73 5.14
N VAL A 558 -2.81 3.60 4.45
CA VAL A 558 -2.21 3.46 3.12
C VAL A 558 -2.79 4.50 2.15
N GLN A 559 -4.11 4.70 2.16
CA GLN A 559 -4.78 5.64 1.25
C GLN A 559 -4.41 7.10 1.56
N ALA A 560 -4.26 7.46 2.84
CA ALA A 560 -3.80 8.80 3.22
C ALA A 560 -2.37 9.04 2.72
N MET A 561 -1.49 8.04 2.83
CA MET A 561 -0.11 8.17 2.39
C MET A 561 0.02 8.21 0.86
N VAL A 562 -0.82 7.49 0.11
CA VAL A 562 -0.90 7.60 -1.35
C VAL A 562 -1.24 9.03 -1.77
N LYS A 563 -2.26 9.63 -1.16
CA LYS A 563 -2.63 11.03 -1.45
C LYS A 563 -1.47 11.98 -1.12
N ARG A 564 -0.82 11.77 0.03
CA ARG A 564 0.29 12.61 0.48
C ARG A 564 1.52 12.52 -0.43
N ILE A 565 1.85 11.34 -0.95
CA ILE A 565 3.03 11.13 -1.80
C ILE A 565 2.76 11.57 -3.24
N PHE A 566 1.59 11.28 -3.79
CA PHE A 566 1.34 11.40 -5.24
C PHE A 566 0.39 12.53 -5.63
N MET A 567 -0.28 13.19 -4.69
CA MET A 567 -1.24 14.27 -4.95
C MET A 567 -0.92 15.56 -4.18
N SER A 568 0.22 15.63 -3.47
CA SER A 568 0.69 16.83 -2.75
C SER A 568 1.79 17.55 -3.55
N ASP A 569 1.81 18.88 -3.48
CA ASP A 569 2.90 19.72 -4.01
C ASP A 569 4.19 19.64 -3.17
N GLN A 570 4.06 19.20 -1.92
CA GLN A 570 5.18 18.96 -1.01
C GLN A 570 5.13 17.51 -0.53
N PRO A 571 5.55 16.56 -1.37
CA PRO A 571 5.62 15.17 -0.96
C PRO A 571 6.70 15.00 0.12
N PRO A 572 6.50 14.06 1.06
CA PRO A 572 7.50 13.78 2.09
C PRO A 572 8.82 13.30 1.46
N PRO A 573 9.99 13.65 2.02
CA PRO A 573 11.26 13.16 1.49
C PRO A 573 11.40 11.64 1.70
N ILE A 574 12.17 10.96 0.84
CA ILE A 574 12.27 9.49 0.82
C ILE A 574 12.92 8.91 2.09
N ASP A 575 13.66 9.75 2.79
CA ASP A 575 14.42 9.51 4.01
C ASP A 575 13.70 10.05 5.27
N GLN A 576 12.42 10.42 5.15
CA GLN A 576 11.62 10.85 6.31
C GLN A 576 11.42 9.72 7.34
N PHE A 577 11.39 8.47 6.89
CA PHE A 577 11.22 7.29 7.74
C PHE A 577 12.34 6.29 7.50
N ASP A 578 12.83 5.69 8.58
CA ASP A 578 13.88 4.67 8.52
C ASP A 578 13.33 3.26 8.59
N CYS A 579 12.14 3.14 9.16
CA CYS A 579 11.43 1.89 9.32
C CYS A 579 9.94 2.10 9.04
N ILE A 580 9.36 1.17 8.30
CA ILE A 580 7.92 1.04 8.08
C ILE A 580 7.49 -0.25 8.75
N ILE A 581 6.53 -0.17 9.66
CA ILE A 581 5.90 -1.32 10.30
C ILE A 581 4.45 -1.40 9.84
N ILE A 582 4.02 -2.58 9.39
CA ILE A 582 2.65 -2.81 8.91
C ILE A 582 2.00 -3.93 9.72
N ASP A 583 0.77 -3.69 10.19
CA ASP A 583 -0.13 -4.72 10.71
C ASP A 583 -1.14 -5.17 9.64
N GLU A 584 -1.57 -6.44 9.71
CA GLU A 584 -2.45 -7.10 8.74
C GLU A 584 -1.98 -6.97 7.28
N ALA A 585 -0.70 -7.25 7.05
CA ALA A 585 -0.01 -7.15 5.76
C ALA A 585 -0.46 -8.18 4.70
N HIS A 586 -1.74 -8.60 4.68
CA HIS A 586 -2.35 -9.48 3.67
C HIS A 586 -3.53 -8.83 2.92
N ARG A 587 -4.05 -7.66 3.34
CA ARG A 587 -5.27 -7.04 2.77
C ARG A 587 -5.05 -6.05 1.62
N GLY A 588 -3.82 -5.58 1.38
CA GLY A 588 -3.51 -4.51 0.42
C GLY A 588 -3.20 -4.95 -1.02
N TYR A 589 -3.30 -6.24 -1.36
CA TYR A 589 -2.75 -6.79 -2.61
C TYR A 589 -3.85 -7.27 -3.55
N THR A 590 -4.40 -6.35 -4.33
CA THR A 590 -4.77 -6.71 -5.70
C THR A 590 -3.47 -7.07 -6.42
N LEU A 591 -3.41 -8.19 -7.14
CA LEU A 591 -2.17 -8.72 -7.73
C LEU A 591 -1.37 -7.63 -8.45
N ASP A 592 -0.10 -7.49 -8.07
CA ASP A 592 0.91 -6.97 -8.97
C ASP A 592 0.98 -7.95 -10.15
N GLN A 593 0.71 -7.48 -11.37
CA GLN A 593 0.87 -8.29 -12.57
C GLN A 593 2.23 -7.94 -13.20
N GLU A 594 3.05 -8.96 -13.43
CA GLU A 594 4.19 -8.83 -14.33
C GLU A 594 3.64 -8.67 -15.75
N MET A 595 3.88 -7.49 -16.33
CA MET A 595 3.48 -7.19 -17.69
C MET A 595 4.36 -7.99 -18.65
N THR A 596 3.76 -8.63 -19.65
CA THR A 596 4.52 -9.17 -20.79
C THR A 596 5.21 -8.03 -21.55
N GLU A 597 6.27 -8.33 -22.32
CA GLU A 597 6.98 -7.31 -23.13
C GLU A 597 6.02 -6.54 -24.07
N GLY A 598 4.98 -7.21 -24.58
CA GLY A 598 3.93 -6.59 -25.39
C GLY A 598 2.98 -5.67 -24.62
N GLU A 599 2.67 -5.98 -23.35
CA GLU A 599 1.87 -5.10 -22.48
C GLU A 599 2.65 -3.86 -22.06
N LEU A 600 3.96 -3.99 -21.79
CA LEU A 600 4.87 -2.87 -21.47
C LEU A 600 4.94 -1.83 -22.59
N ALA A 601 4.83 -2.25 -23.85
CA ALA A 601 4.83 -1.35 -25.01
C ALA A 601 3.51 -0.61 -25.24
N THR A 602 2.40 -1.16 -24.71
CA THR A 602 1.02 -0.73 -25.06
C THR A 602 0.25 -0.12 -23.87
N ARG A 603 0.61 -0.42 -22.62
CA ARG A 603 -0.15 -0.02 -21.41
C ARG A 603 0.69 0.77 -20.39
N ASP A 604 0.01 1.53 -19.53
CA ASP A 604 0.64 2.36 -18.48
C ASP A 604 1.03 1.50 -17.27
N ALA A 605 2.34 1.44 -16.98
CA ALA A 605 2.91 0.69 -15.86
C ALA A 605 2.40 1.14 -14.47
N SER A 606 1.93 2.38 -14.33
CA SER A 606 1.42 2.91 -13.06
C SER A 606 0.05 2.36 -12.66
N GLN A 607 -0.69 1.78 -13.60
CA GLN A 607 -2.00 1.15 -13.39
C GLN A 607 -1.90 -0.26 -12.78
N TYR A 608 -0.71 -0.86 -12.81
CA TYR A 608 -0.47 -2.26 -12.42
C TYR A 608 0.22 -2.44 -11.05
N LEU A 609 0.68 -1.35 -10.43
CA LEU A 609 1.26 -1.39 -9.08
C LEU A 609 0.16 -1.11 -8.04
N SER A 610 -0.02 -2.03 -7.09
CA SER A 610 -0.92 -1.80 -5.97
C SER A 610 -0.57 -0.48 -5.24
N SER A 611 -1.58 0.34 -4.93
CA SER A 611 -1.41 1.58 -4.15
C SER A 611 -0.60 1.36 -2.86
N TYR A 612 -0.70 0.15 -2.30
CA TYR A 612 0.07 -0.32 -1.17
C TYR A 612 1.58 -0.41 -1.45
N ARG A 613 1.99 -1.14 -2.50
CA ARG A 613 3.41 -1.29 -2.87
C ARG A 613 4.05 0.04 -3.24
N ARG A 614 3.30 0.93 -3.90
CA ARG A 614 3.77 2.28 -4.25
C ARG A 614 4.19 3.11 -3.03
N VAL A 615 3.50 2.97 -1.90
CA VAL A 615 3.89 3.65 -0.64
C VAL A 615 5.13 3.00 -0.04
N LEU A 616 5.20 1.67 -0.03
CA LEU A 616 6.33 0.94 0.55
C LEU A 616 7.64 1.15 -0.22
N ASP A 617 7.57 1.24 -1.55
CA ASP A 617 8.74 1.40 -2.42
C ASP A 617 9.16 2.87 -2.56
N TYR A 618 8.35 3.82 -2.05
CA TYR A 618 8.68 5.24 -2.07
C TYR A 618 9.79 5.62 -1.08
N PHE A 619 9.69 5.15 0.17
CA PHE A 619 10.64 5.48 1.23
C PHE A 619 11.84 4.52 1.22
N ASP A 620 13.04 5.04 1.47
CA ASP A 620 14.27 4.25 1.64
C ASP A 620 14.37 3.63 3.06
N ALA A 621 13.31 2.95 3.47
CA ALA A 621 13.12 2.42 4.81
C ALA A 621 13.28 0.89 4.88
N ILE A 622 13.59 0.39 6.07
CA ILE A 622 13.45 -1.02 6.41
C ILE A 622 11.96 -1.35 6.59
N LYS A 623 11.51 -2.51 6.12
CA LYS A 623 10.10 -2.90 6.08
C LYS A 623 9.85 -4.09 7.00
N ILE A 624 8.97 -3.95 7.99
CA ILE A 624 8.61 -5.03 8.91
C ILE A 624 7.09 -5.24 8.85
N ALA A 625 6.67 -6.43 8.46
CA ALA A 625 5.26 -6.78 8.32
C ALA A 625 4.84 -7.85 9.33
N LEU A 626 3.64 -7.70 9.88
CA LEU A 626 2.97 -8.72 10.66
C LEU A 626 1.69 -9.14 9.95
N THR A 627 1.43 -10.45 9.92
CA THR A 627 0.18 -11.00 9.38
C THR A 627 -0.21 -12.26 10.13
N ALA A 628 -1.51 -12.55 10.22
CA ALA A 628 -1.96 -13.87 10.66
C ALA A 628 -1.79 -14.94 9.57
N THR A 629 -1.91 -14.53 8.31
CA THR A 629 -2.00 -15.42 7.16
C THR A 629 -1.00 -14.97 6.10
N PRO A 630 0.20 -15.56 6.05
CA PRO A 630 1.18 -15.19 5.04
C PRO A 630 0.72 -15.69 3.67
N ALA A 631 0.20 -14.78 2.85
CA ALA A 631 -0.16 -15.06 1.46
C ALA A 631 1.10 -15.05 0.58
N LYS A 632 0.99 -15.62 -0.64
CA LYS A 632 2.09 -15.62 -1.62
C LYS A 632 2.58 -14.19 -1.92
N HIS A 633 1.66 -13.26 -2.14
CA HIS A 633 1.98 -11.85 -2.43
C HIS A 633 2.66 -11.12 -1.27
N THR A 634 2.23 -11.38 -0.02
CA THR A 634 2.93 -10.87 1.16
C THR A 634 4.37 -11.40 1.20
N SER A 635 4.57 -12.66 0.83
CA SER A 635 5.91 -13.28 0.79
C SER A 635 6.77 -12.75 -0.37
N GLU A 636 6.17 -12.31 -1.47
CA GLU A 636 6.88 -11.68 -2.61
C GLU A 636 7.46 -10.31 -2.22
N ILE A 637 6.80 -9.57 -1.31
CA ILE A 637 7.25 -8.23 -0.88
C ILE A 637 8.20 -8.29 0.32
N PHE A 638 7.87 -9.10 1.33
CA PHE A 638 8.61 -9.13 2.60
C PHE A 638 9.54 -10.34 2.75
N GLY A 639 9.53 -11.27 1.79
CA GLY A 639 10.21 -12.55 1.90
C GLY A 639 9.42 -13.57 2.73
N LYS A 640 10.02 -14.74 2.95
CA LYS A 640 9.43 -15.78 3.81
C LYS A 640 9.35 -15.30 5.26
N PRO A 641 8.36 -15.75 6.04
CA PRO A 641 8.29 -15.42 7.47
C PRO A 641 9.59 -15.78 8.19
N ILE A 642 10.18 -14.81 8.89
CA ILE A 642 11.36 -15.02 9.74
C ILE A 642 11.00 -15.66 11.08
N TYR A 643 9.73 -15.60 11.46
CA TYR A 643 9.16 -16.27 12.61
C TYR A 643 7.67 -16.56 12.36
N THR A 644 7.23 -17.74 12.78
CA THR A 644 5.84 -18.19 12.68
C THR A 644 5.36 -18.63 14.05
N TYR A 645 4.19 -18.14 14.46
CA TYR A 645 3.46 -18.60 15.63
C TYR A 645 2.02 -18.88 15.21
N SER A 646 1.75 -20.16 14.99
CA SER A 646 0.51 -20.65 14.39
C SER A 646 -0.65 -20.72 15.38
N TYR A 647 -1.87 -20.88 14.86
CA TYR A 647 -3.06 -21.09 15.68
C TYR A 647 -2.93 -22.34 16.55
N ARG A 648 -2.47 -23.46 15.98
CA ARG A 648 -2.28 -24.73 16.68
C ARG A 648 -1.27 -24.61 17.81
N GLU A 649 -0.14 -23.96 17.57
CA GLU A 649 0.85 -23.71 18.63
C GLU A 649 0.28 -22.82 19.74
N ALA A 650 -0.53 -21.82 19.39
CA ALA A 650 -1.14 -20.93 20.36
C ALA A 650 -2.23 -21.59 21.21
N VAL A 651 -2.97 -22.55 20.65
CA VAL A 651 -3.89 -23.43 21.38
C VAL A 651 -3.12 -24.39 22.28
N ALA A 652 -2.07 -25.03 21.77
CA ALA A 652 -1.25 -25.95 22.55
C ALA A 652 -0.56 -25.28 23.76
N ASP A 653 -0.20 -24.00 23.62
CA ASP A 653 0.38 -23.18 24.70
C ASP A 653 -0.67 -22.56 25.65
N ASP A 654 -1.97 -22.88 25.46
CA ASP A 654 -3.12 -22.38 26.23
C ASP A 654 -3.33 -20.85 26.16
N TRP A 655 -2.81 -20.21 25.11
CA TRP A 655 -2.98 -18.77 24.86
C TRP A 655 -4.23 -18.44 24.04
N LEU A 656 -4.64 -19.37 23.17
CA LEU A 656 -5.89 -19.36 22.46
C LEU A 656 -6.71 -20.60 22.83
N ILE A 657 -8.01 -20.50 22.65
CA ILE A 657 -8.93 -21.62 22.80
C ILE A 657 -9.28 -22.20 21.44
N ASP A 658 -9.53 -23.50 21.41
CA ASP A 658 -9.96 -24.18 20.19
C ASP A 658 -11.50 -24.15 20.04
N HIS A 659 -11.98 -24.51 18.85
CA HIS A 659 -13.40 -24.72 18.62
C HIS A 659 -13.78 -26.19 18.69
N GLU A 660 -15.04 -26.44 19.02
CA GLU A 660 -15.65 -27.75 18.76
C GLU A 660 -15.82 -28.00 17.27
N PRO A 661 -16.00 -29.27 16.83
CA PRO A 661 -16.33 -29.53 15.44
C PRO A 661 -17.58 -28.75 15.04
N PRO A 662 -17.61 -28.16 13.83
CA PRO A 662 -18.71 -27.29 13.42
C PRO A 662 -20.04 -28.06 13.40
N ILE A 663 -21.09 -27.40 13.90
CA ILE A 663 -22.47 -27.90 13.83
C ILE A 663 -23.00 -27.53 12.46
N ARG A 664 -23.41 -28.55 11.70
CA ARG A 664 -23.96 -28.43 10.36
C ARG A 664 -25.46 -28.67 10.40
N TYR A 665 -26.16 -27.90 9.59
CA TYR A 665 -27.60 -28.01 9.41
C TYR A 665 -27.87 -28.41 7.97
N GLU A 666 -28.50 -29.57 7.79
CA GLU A 666 -29.06 -29.97 6.51
C GLU A 666 -30.56 -29.69 6.57
N THR A 667 -31.02 -28.78 5.73
CA THR A 667 -32.43 -28.50 5.50
C THR A 667 -32.92 -29.17 4.22
N LEU A 668 -34.24 -29.30 4.06
CA LEU A 668 -34.86 -29.80 2.83
C LEU A 668 -34.28 -29.12 1.59
N LEU A 669 -34.20 -27.79 1.61
CA LEU A 669 -33.70 -27.01 0.48
C LEU A 669 -32.22 -27.22 0.20
N THR A 670 -31.40 -27.45 1.24
CA THR A 670 -29.98 -27.76 1.05
C THR A 670 -29.73 -29.17 0.48
N GLN A 671 -30.65 -30.11 0.65
CA GLN A 671 -30.54 -31.47 0.10
C GLN A 671 -31.13 -31.58 -1.31
N GLU A 672 -32.31 -31.00 -1.53
CA GLU A 672 -33.08 -31.17 -2.78
C GLU A 672 -32.84 -30.05 -3.81
N GLY A 673 -32.32 -28.89 -3.35
CA GLY A 673 -32.21 -27.66 -4.14
C GLY A 673 -33.57 -26.95 -4.28
N ILE A 674 -33.59 -25.85 -5.04
CA ILE A 674 -34.86 -25.16 -5.37
C ILE A 674 -35.17 -25.37 -6.85
N LEU A 675 -36.38 -25.87 -7.13
CA LEU A 675 -36.92 -25.99 -8.48
C LEU A 675 -38.02 -24.95 -8.70
N PHE A 676 -37.79 -24.00 -9.60
CA PHE A 676 -38.86 -23.13 -10.05
C PHE A 676 -39.49 -23.67 -11.35
N GLU A 677 -40.79 -23.95 -11.30
CA GLU A 677 -41.56 -24.43 -12.46
C GLU A 677 -41.76 -23.33 -13.51
N LYS A 678 -41.70 -23.73 -14.78
CA LYS A 678 -41.95 -22.86 -15.94
C LYS A 678 -43.35 -22.23 -15.87
N GLY A 679 -43.43 -20.92 -16.03
CA GLY A 679 -44.68 -20.13 -16.06
C GLY A 679 -45.13 -19.59 -14.70
N LYS A 680 -44.40 -19.84 -13.60
CA LYS A 680 -44.71 -19.20 -12.31
C LYS A 680 -44.06 -17.81 -12.22
N PRO A 681 -44.77 -16.79 -11.67
CA PRO A 681 -44.18 -15.51 -11.36
C PRO A 681 -43.14 -15.69 -10.25
N ILE A 682 -41.91 -15.26 -10.48
CA ILE A 682 -40.87 -15.16 -9.45
C ILE A 682 -40.64 -13.70 -9.08
N GLU A 683 -40.44 -13.47 -7.79
CA GLU A 683 -40.09 -12.17 -7.27
C GLU A 683 -38.58 -11.99 -7.26
N VAL A 684 -38.14 -10.85 -7.77
CA VAL A 684 -36.74 -10.58 -8.01
C VAL A 684 -36.41 -9.18 -7.53
N ILE A 685 -35.41 -9.04 -6.66
CA ILE A 685 -35.06 -7.73 -6.10
C ILE A 685 -34.08 -7.01 -7.00
N ASN A 686 -34.44 -5.82 -7.46
CA ASN A 686 -33.50 -4.91 -8.10
C ASN A 686 -32.57 -4.28 -7.05
N THR A 687 -31.31 -4.72 -7.01
CA THR A 687 -30.33 -4.28 -6.00
C THR A 687 -29.94 -2.80 -6.09
N GLN A 688 -30.33 -2.08 -7.15
CA GLN A 688 -30.06 -0.65 -7.33
C GLN A 688 -31.23 0.23 -6.90
N THR A 689 -32.48 -0.21 -7.11
CA THR A 689 -33.69 0.56 -6.74
C THR A 689 -34.31 0.10 -5.43
N GLY A 690 -34.05 -1.14 -5.02
CA GLY A 690 -34.68 -1.79 -3.86
C GLY A 690 -36.11 -2.26 -4.11
N GLU A 691 -36.59 -2.18 -5.35
CA GLU A 691 -37.94 -2.60 -5.75
C GLU A 691 -37.98 -4.10 -6.05
N VAL A 692 -39.10 -4.74 -5.72
CA VAL A 692 -39.39 -6.14 -6.04
C VAL A 692 -40.12 -6.16 -7.37
N ASP A 693 -39.46 -6.73 -8.39
CA ASP A 693 -40.06 -6.94 -9.72
C ASP A 693 -40.57 -8.39 -9.82
N THR A 694 -41.78 -8.55 -10.34
CA THR A 694 -42.34 -9.87 -10.66
C THR A 694 -42.00 -10.22 -12.11
N THR A 695 -41.25 -11.30 -12.33
CA THR A 695 -40.93 -11.81 -13.66
C THR A 695 -41.44 -13.23 -13.83
N GLU A 696 -42.13 -13.53 -14.93
CA GLU A 696 -42.53 -14.91 -15.25
C GLU A 696 -41.32 -15.69 -15.76
N LEU A 697 -41.14 -16.91 -15.24
CA LEU A 697 -40.10 -17.82 -15.70
C LEU A 697 -40.54 -18.49 -16.99
N GLU A 698 -39.67 -18.46 -17.98
CA GLU A 698 -39.98 -19.06 -19.26
C GLU A 698 -39.32 -20.40 -19.51
N ASP A 699 -38.43 -20.83 -18.59
CA ASP A 699 -37.92 -22.20 -18.48
C ASP A 699 -37.83 -22.62 -16.99
N GLU A 700 -37.78 -23.93 -16.74
CA GLU A 700 -37.57 -24.47 -15.39
C GLU A 700 -36.18 -24.08 -14.88
N LEU A 701 -36.14 -23.33 -13.79
CA LEU A 701 -34.90 -22.84 -13.19
C LEU A 701 -34.58 -23.70 -11.95
N ARG A 702 -33.63 -24.62 -12.12
CA ARG A 702 -33.10 -25.42 -11.01
C ARG A 702 -31.87 -24.74 -10.44
N PHE A 703 -31.94 -24.37 -9.16
CA PHE A 703 -30.77 -23.94 -8.40
C PHE A 703 -30.22 -25.16 -7.67
N ASP A 704 -29.06 -25.64 -8.12
CA ASP A 704 -28.29 -26.65 -7.39
C ASP A 704 -27.83 -26.07 -6.03
N VAL A 705 -27.47 -26.96 -5.10
CA VAL A 705 -27.05 -26.62 -3.72
C VAL A 705 -25.97 -25.53 -3.67
N ASP A 706 -25.04 -25.52 -4.64
CA ASP A 706 -23.98 -24.51 -4.76
C ASP A 706 -24.46 -23.12 -5.22
N ALA A 707 -25.57 -23.06 -5.97
CA ALA A 707 -26.16 -21.81 -6.48
C ALA A 707 -27.15 -21.18 -5.49
N PHE A 708 -27.81 -22.03 -4.67
CA PHE A 708 -28.75 -21.66 -3.61
C PHE A 708 -28.20 -20.55 -2.71
N ASN A 709 -27.00 -20.72 -2.15
CA ASN A 709 -26.39 -19.78 -1.19
C ASN A 709 -25.96 -18.43 -1.79
N ARG A 710 -25.94 -18.28 -3.12
CA ARG A 710 -25.37 -17.11 -3.81
C ARG A 710 -26.42 -16.23 -4.50
N GLN A 711 -27.51 -16.82 -4.97
CA GLN A 711 -28.46 -16.16 -5.88
C GLN A 711 -29.91 -16.21 -5.40
N VAL A 712 -30.21 -17.00 -4.38
CA VAL A 712 -31.56 -17.13 -3.85
C VAL A 712 -31.59 -16.63 -2.42
N ILE A 713 -32.42 -15.63 -2.16
CA ILE A 713 -32.76 -15.23 -0.79
C ILE A 713 -34.02 -16.00 -0.43
N ASN A 714 -33.86 -17.05 0.36
CA ASN A 714 -35.00 -17.80 0.88
C ASN A 714 -35.23 -17.40 2.36
N GLU A 715 -36.35 -16.74 2.63
CA GLU A 715 -36.72 -16.36 3.99
C GLU A 715 -37.02 -17.59 4.86
N ASN A 716 -37.64 -18.62 4.31
CA ASN A 716 -37.99 -19.85 5.03
C ASN A 716 -36.75 -20.63 5.47
N PHE A 717 -35.72 -20.75 4.63
CA PHE A 717 -34.42 -21.30 5.04
C PHE A 717 -33.84 -20.54 6.23
N ASN A 718 -33.74 -19.21 6.11
CA ASN A 718 -33.21 -18.37 7.19
C ASN A 718 -34.08 -18.45 8.44
N ARG A 719 -35.39 -18.62 8.30
CA ARG A 719 -36.34 -18.77 9.41
C ARG A 719 -36.10 -20.06 10.16
N VAL A 720 -36.06 -21.20 9.46
CA VAL A 720 -35.78 -22.51 10.07
C VAL A 720 -34.43 -22.50 10.79
N ILE A 721 -33.39 -21.93 10.16
CA ILE A 721 -32.09 -21.78 10.80
C ILE A 721 -32.16 -20.85 12.03
N CYS A 722 -32.85 -19.71 11.97
CA CYS A 722 -33.00 -18.80 13.12
C CYS A 722 -33.81 -19.44 14.26
N GLU A 723 -34.81 -20.25 13.95
CA GLU A 723 -35.59 -21.02 14.95
C GLU A 723 -34.69 -22.02 15.66
N GLN A 724 -33.88 -22.79 14.92
CA GLN A 724 -32.90 -23.71 15.50
C GLN A 724 -31.83 -22.98 16.32
N LEU A 725 -31.30 -21.86 15.82
CA LEU A 725 -30.35 -21.04 16.57
C LEU A 725 -30.95 -20.46 17.85
N ALA A 726 -32.26 -20.16 17.89
CA ALA A 726 -32.91 -19.65 19.09
C ALA A 726 -33.01 -20.70 20.22
N GLU A 727 -33.03 -21.98 19.89
CA GLU A 727 -32.98 -23.09 20.86
C GLU A 727 -31.58 -23.30 21.45
N GLU A 728 -30.53 -22.92 20.72
CA GLU A 728 -29.13 -23.15 21.10
C GLU A 728 -28.44 -21.93 21.68
N LEU A 729 -28.90 -20.72 21.34
CA LEU A 729 -28.34 -19.46 21.81
C LEU A 729 -29.14 -18.90 22.99
N ASP A 730 -28.45 -18.49 24.05
CA ASP A 730 -29.06 -17.80 25.18
C ASP A 730 -28.98 -16.26 25.01
N PRO A 731 -30.09 -15.57 24.69
CA PRO A 731 -30.08 -14.11 24.56
C PRO A 731 -29.91 -13.40 25.91
N PHE A 732 -30.09 -14.12 27.02
CA PHE A 732 -29.93 -13.62 28.38
C PHE A 732 -28.59 -14.00 28.98
N GLY A 733 -27.70 -14.72 28.28
CA GLY A 733 -26.42 -15.19 28.79
C GLY A 733 -25.32 -14.12 28.83
N ASP A 734 -24.18 -14.45 29.45
CA ASP A 734 -22.94 -13.65 29.37
C ASP A 734 -22.12 -13.93 28.11
N GLU A 735 -22.42 -15.05 27.45
CA GLU A 735 -21.79 -15.46 26.21
C GLU A 735 -22.28 -14.61 25.04
N LYS A 736 -21.33 -14.13 24.23
CA LYS A 736 -21.64 -13.33 23.05
C LYS A 736 -21.58 -14.16 21.78
N THR A 737 -22.47 -13.82 20.85
CA THR A 737 -22.57 -14.46 19.53
C THR A 737 -22.24 -13.45 18.45
N LEU A 738 -21.54 -13.91 17.41
CA LEU A 738 -21.25 -13.14 16.21
C LEU A 738 -21.75 -13.88 14.97
N ILE A 739 -22.69 -13.27 14.26
CA ILE A 739 -23.33 -13.84 13.07
C ILE A 739 -22.82 -13.11 11.82
N PHE A 740 -22.32 -13.87 10.84
CA PHE A 740 -21.79 -13.34 9.59
C PHE A 740 -22.76 -13.56 8.44
N CYS A 741 -23.36 -12.48 7.95
CA CYS A 741 -24.30 -12.47 6.83
C CYS A 741 -23.63 -12.07 5.50
N ALA A 742 -24.27 -12.45 4.40
CA ALA A 742 -23.75 -12.19 3.05
C ALA A 742 -23.87 -10.72 2.61
N THR A 743 -24.99 -10.08 2.94
CA THR A 743 -25.29 -8.70 2.55
C THR A 743 -25.96 -7.94 3.69
N ASP A 744 -26.04 -6.63 3.55
CA ASP A 744 -26.68 -5.75 4.54
C ASP A 744 -28.19 -6.02 4.69
N LEU A 745 -28.87 -6.33 3.57
CA LEU A 745 -30.27 -6.75 3.54
C LEU A 745 -30.47 -8.10 4.22
N HIS A 746 -29.56 -9.05 3.97
CA HIS A 746 -29.59 -10.34 4.64
C HIS A 746 -29.44 -10.17 6.16
N ALA A 747 -28.58 -9.26 6.63
CA ALA A 747 -28.44 -8.97 8.05
C ALA A 747 -29.73 -8.41 8.69
N ASP A 748 -30.50 -7.58 7.98
CA ASP A 748 -31.80 -7.08 8.47
C ASP A 748 -32.83 -8.21 8.60
N MET A 749 -32.87 -9.11 7.60
CA MET A 749 -33.77 -10.26 7.60
C MET A 749 -33.46 -11.21 8.77
N VAL A 750 -32.20 -11.60 8.94
CA VAL A 750 -31.76 -12.47 10.05
C VAL A 750 -32.06 -11.82 11.40
N LYS A 751 -31.86 -10.50 11.52
CA LYS A 751 -32.24 -9.78 12.75
C LYS A 751 -33.72 -9.95 13.06
N ARG A 752 -34.60 -9.70 12.08
CA ARG A 752 -36.05 -9.81 12.25
C ARG A 752 -36.45 -11.24 12.63
N LEU A 753 -35.99 -12.23 11.86
CA LEU A 753 -36.34 -13.64 12.08
C LEU A 753 -35.86 -14.15 13.44
N LEU A 754 -34.66 -13.75 13.86
CA LEU A 754 -34.12 -14.15 15.16
C LEU A 754 -34.84 -13.44 16.32
N ASP A 755 -35.18 -12.15 16.17
CA ASP A 755 -36.03 -11.42 17.12
C ASP A 755 -37.40 -12.12 17.29
N ASP A 756 -38.01 -12.57 16.19
CA ASP A 756 -39.30 -13.27 16.19
C ASP A 756 -39.19 -14.67 16.84
N ALA A 757 -38.14 -15.43 16.53
CA ALA A 757 -37.87 -16.74 17.12
C ALA A 757 -37.67 -16.66 18.64
N PHE A 758 -36.84 -15.72 19.12
CA PHE A 758 -36.65 -15.52 20.56
C PHE A 758 -37.92 -15.04 21.27
N LYS A 759 -38.70 -14.18 20.62
CA LYS A 759 -39.98 -13.72 21.16
C LYS A 759 -40.96 -14.88 21.32
N ALA A 760 -41.00 -15.81 20.37
CA ALA A 760 -41.84 -17.01 20.44
C ALA A 760 -41.39 -17.97 21.55
N LEU A 761 -40.08 -18.17 21.72
CA LEU A 761 -39.53 -19.09 22.72
C LEU A 761 -39.66 -18.54 24.15
N TYR A 762 -39.30 -17.28 24.37
CA TYR A 762 -39.14 -16.70 25.71
C TYR A 762 -40.27 -15.76 26.17
N ASN A 763 -41.31 -15.54 25.35
CA ASN A 763 -42.56 -14.87 25.69
C ASN A 763 -42.43 -13.61 26.58
N GLY A 764 -42.44 -12.40 26.00
CA GLY A 764 -42.47 -11.13 26.74
C GLY A 764 -41.24 -10.81 27.62
N SER A 765 -40.43 -11.80 27.98
CA SER A 765 -39.17 -11.67 28.72
C SER A 765 -38.01 -11.31 27.80
N TYR A 766 -38.17 -11.53 26.48
CA TYR A 766 -37.18 -11.17 25.47
C TYR A 766 -37.02 -9.65 25.34
N HIS A 767 -35.76 -9.19 25.33
CA HIS A 767 -35.43 -7.78 25.16
C HIS A 767 -34.79 -7.56 23.78
N GLN A 768 -35.42 -6.74 22.93
CA GLN A 768 -34.98 -6.50 21.54
C GLN A 768 -33.51 -6.02 21.42
N ALA A 769 -32.98 -5.33 22.44
CA ALA A 769 -31.57 -4.91 22.44
C ALA A 769 -30.56 -6.07 22.53
N ALA A 770 -31.00 -7.30 22.84
CA ALA A 770 -30.15 -8.48 22.86
C ALA A 770 -29.50 -8.78 21.50
N VAL A 771 -30.24 -8.52 20.40
CA VAL A 771 -29.78 -8.73 19.01
C VAL A 771 -29.59 -7.38 18.32
N ALA A 772 -28.39 -7.09 17.82
CA ALA A 772 -28.10 -5.86 17.07
C ALA A 772 -27.38 -6.10 15.75
N LYS A 773 -27.77 -5.34 14.71
CA LYS A 773 -27.06 -5.27 13.43
C LYS A 773 -25.93 -4.23 13.51
N ILE A 774 -24.70 -4.66 13.27
CA ILE A 774 -23.49 -3.83 13.29
C ILE A 774 -22.77 -3.95 11.94
N THR A 775 -23.04 -3.00 11.05
CA THR A 775 -22.53 -2.94 9.68
C THR A 775 -21.98 -1.55 9.36
N GLY A 776 -21.32 -1.39 8.20
CA GLY A 776 -20.84 -0.08 7.76
C GLY A 776 -21.95 0.94 7.46
N LYS A 777 -23.20 0.50 7.32
CA LYS A 777 -24.39 1.35 7.12
C LYS A 777 -25.16 1.64 8.43
N SER A 778 -24.78 1.02 9.55
CA SER A 778 -25.43 1.25 10.84
C SER A 778 -25.19 2.69 11.35
N ASP A 779 -26.19 3.29 12.00
CA ASP A 779 -26.00 4.58 12.67
C ASP A 779 -25.02 4.44 13.86
N LYS A 780 -24.12 5.42 14.02
CA LYS A 780 -23.11 5.49 15.10
C LYS A 780 -22.35 4.18 15.33
N VAL A 781 -21.78 3.62 14.27
CA VAL A 781 -21.01 2.35 14.27
C VAL A 781 -20.05 2.21 15.46
N ASN A 782 -19.23 3.23 15.73
CA ASN A 782 -18.24 3.19 16.82
C ASN A 782 -18.88 3.00 18.20
N GLN A 783 -20.08 3.56 18.41
CA GLN A 783 -20.81 3.40 19.67
C GLN A 783 -21.35 1.97 19.81
N LEU A 784 -21.92 1.39 18.75
CA LEU A 784 -22.41 0.00 18.75
C LEU A 784 -21.29 -1.01 19.01
N ILE A 785 -20.12 -0.79 18.41
CA ILE A 785 -18.91 -1.61 18.65
C ILE A 785 -18.51 -1.54 20.13
N ARG A 786 -18.46 -0.33 20.71
CA ARG A 786 -18.13 -0.15 22.14
C ARG A 786 -19.15 -0.82 23.06
N ARG A 787 -20.45 -0.74 22.75
CA ARG A 787 -21.52 -1.42 23.50
C ARG A 787 -21.38 -2.94 23.44
N TYR A 788 -21.23 -3.50 22.24
CA TYR A 788 -21.05 -4.95 22.09
C TYR A 788 -19.82 -5.47 22.85
N LYS A 789 -18.75 -4.67 22.92
CA LYS A 789 -17.54 -5.01 23.68
C LYS A 789 -17.73 -4.96 25.20
N ASN A 790 -18.31 -3.89 25.71
CA ASN A 790 -18.24 -3.54 27.14
C ASN A 790 -19.57 -3.72 27.90
N GLU A 791 -20.71 -3.64 27.22
CA GLU A 791 -22.03 -3.71 27.84
C GLU A 791 -22.61 -5.12 27.74
N ARG A 792 -23.64 -5.38 28.56
CA ARG A 792 -24.42 -6.61 28.46
C ARG A 792 -25.03 -6.72 27.07
N TYR A 793 -25.81 -5.73 26.65
CA TYR A 793 -26.43 -5.72 25.34
C TYR A 793 -25.64 -4.88 24.31
N PRO A 794 -25.53 -5.33 23.05
CA PRO A 794 -26.08 -6.59 22.52
C PRO A 794 -25.26 -7.82 22.93
N ASN A 795 -25.94 -8.96 23.09
CA ASN A 795 -25.32 -10.28 23.27
C ASN A 795 -25.05 -10.94 21.91
N ILE A 796 -25.91 -10.68 20.92
CA ILE A 796 -25.83 -11.24 19.57
C ILE A 796 -25.60 -10.08 18.60
N ALA A 797 -24.45 -10.08 17.92
CA ALA A 797 -24.12 -9.11 16.89
C ALA A 797 -24.22 -9.74 15.50
N ILE A 798 -24.95 -9.11 14.59
CA ILE A 798 -25.08 -9.52 13.20
C ILE A 798 -24.25 -8.55 12.34
N THR A 799 -23.35 -9.08 11.52
CA THR A 799 -22.44 -8.29 10.69
C THR A 799 -22.30 -8.85 9.28
N VAL A 800 -21.64 -8.08 8.40
CA VAL A 800 -21.23 -8.51 7.07
C VAL A 800 -19.70 -8.61 7.04
N ASP A 801 -19.00 -7.52 6.72
CA ASP A 801 -17.53 -7.49 6.70
C ASP A 801 -16.91 -6.66 7.84
N LEU A 802 -17.72 -5.84 8.54
CA LEU A 802 -17.21 -4.84 9.48
C LEU A 802 -16.48 -5.47 10.67
N LEU A 803 -17.09 -6.45 11.33
CA LEU A 803 -16.51 -7.09 12.53
C LEU A 803 -15.58 -8.27 12.22
N THR A 804 -15.23 -8.47 10.94
CA THR A 804 -14.25 -9.51 10.55
C THR A 804 -12.83 -9.18 11.02
N THR A 805 -12.54 -7.89 11.25
CA THR A 805 -11.25 -7.35 11.71
C THR A 805 -11.43 -6.21 12.69
N GLY A 806 -10.46 -6.01 13.59
CA GLY A 806 -10.35 -4.77 14.37
C GLY A 806 -11.26 -4.65 15.59
N ILE A 807 -11.99 -5.70 15.98
CA ILE A 807 -12.67 -5.76 17.28
C ILE A 807 -12.09 -6.87 18.17
N ASP A 808 -11.93 -6.55 19.45
CA ASP A 808 -11.47 -7.44 20.50
C ASP A 808 -12.56 -7.61 21.57
N VAL A 809 -13.24 -8.76 21.55
CA VAL A 809 -14.30 -9.14 22.50
C VAL A 809 -14.05 -10.57 22.97
N PRO A 810 -13.38 -10.79 24.12
CA PRO A 810 -13.06 -12.13 24.62
C PRO A 810 -14.27 -13.03 24.88
N LYS A 811 -15.43 -12.42 25.22
CA LYS A 811 -16.69 -13.10 25.55
C LYS A 811 -17.42 -13.73 24.36
N ILE A 812 -16.88 -13.67 23.14
CA ILE A 812 -17.51 -14.31 21.96
C ILE A 812 -17.34 -15.83 22.04
N CYS A 813 -18.39 -16.57 22.40
CA CYS A 813 -18.39 -18.03 22.48
C CYS A 813 -19.02 -18.71 21.26
N HIS A 814 -19.78 -17.96 20.45
CA HIS A 814 -20.55 -18.52 19.34
C HIS A 814 -20.25 -17.76 18.04
N LEU A 815 -19.88 -18.49 16.99
CA LEU A 815 -19.76 -17.96 15.63
C LEU A 815 -20.81 -18.63 14.73
N VAL A 816 -21.60 -17.81 14.03
CA VAL A 816 -22.61 -18.31 13.08
C VAL A 816 -22.28 -17.84 11.68
N PHE A 817 -22.21 -18.78 10.74
CA PHE A 817 -21.87 -18.53 9.35
C PHE A 817 -23.09 -18.60 8.45
N MET A 818 -23.77 -17.46 8.26
CA MET A 818 -24.91 -17.32 7.34
C MET A 818 -24.46 -16.90 5.92
N ARG A 819 -23.19 -17.11 5.57
CA ARG A 819 -22.61 -16.71 4.27
C ARG A 819 -21.49 -17.64 3.87
N GLN A 820 -21.44 -18.08 2.61
CA GLN A 820 -20.26 -18.80 2.14
C GLN A 820 -19.05 -17.87 1.95
N VAL A 821 -17.87 -18.32 2.37
CA VAL A 821 -16.61 -17.56 2.26
C VAL A 821 -15.64 -18.31 1.35
N ARG A 822 -15.20 -17.66 0.26
CA ARG A 822 -14.23 -18.24 -0.70
C ARG A 822 -12.77 -17.92 -0.36
N SER A 823 -12.53 -17.03 0.59
CA SER A 823 -11.19 -16.60 0.99
C SER A 823 -10.82 -17.23 2.31
N ARG A 824 -9.83 -18.13 2.28
CA ARG A 824 -9.24 -18.74 3.49
C ARG A 824 -8.76 -17.68 4.49
N ILE A 825 -8.18 -16.60 3.99
CA ILE A 825 -7.69 -15.49 4.82
C ILE A 825 -8.84 -14.86 5.62
N LEU A 826 -9.96 -14.58 4.94
CA LEU A 826 -11.12 -13.98 5.57
C LEU A 826 -11.77 -14.94 6.59
N PHE A 827 -11.82 -16.22 6.26
CA PHE A 827 -12.30 -17.26 7.16
C PHE A 827 -11.48 -17.37 8.44
N GLU A 828 -10.15 -17.44 8.34
CA GLU A 828 -9.25 -17.47 9.51
C GLU A 828 -9.37 -16.19 10.36
N GLN A 829 -9.69 -15.05 9.75
CA GLN A 829 -9.98 -13.80 10.48
C GLN A 829 -11.31 -13.80 11.22
N MET A 830 -12.33 -14.44 10.64
CA MET A 830 -13.66 -14.60 11.25
C MET A 830 -13.58 -15.56 12.45
N ILE A 831 -12.94 -16.72 12.27
CA ILE A 831 -12.66 -17.67 13.36
C ILE A 831 -11.85 -17.00 14.47
N GLY A 832 -10.81 -16.24 14.08
CA GLY A 832 -9.94 -15.50 15.00
C GLY A 832 -10.66 -14.55 15.98
N ARG A 833 -11.94 -14.23 15.78
CA ARG A 833 -12.73 -13.43 16.72
C ARG A 833 -13.06 -14.18 18.01
N ALA A 834 -13.33 -15.48 17.94
CA ALA A 834 -13.75 -16.28 19.08
C ALA A 834 -12.58 -17.03 19.79
N THR A 835 -11.40 -17.11 19.18
CA THR A 835 -10.22 -17.82 19.72
C THR A 835 -9.65 -17.29 21.04
N ARG A 836 -10.12 -16.15 21.54
CA ARG A 836 -9.60 -15.55 22.78
C ARG A 836 -10.19 -16.24 24.00
N ARG A 837 -9.34 -16.50 24.99
CA ARG A 837 -9.72 -17.03 26.31
C ARG A 837 -10.49 -15.98 27.13
N CYS A 838 -11.48 -16.44 27.91
CA CYS A 838 -12.25 -15.60 28.82
C CYS A 838 -12.53 -16.34 30.14
N ASP A 839 -11.68 -16.12 31.14
CA ASP A 839 -11.78 -16.77 32.46
C ASP A 839 -13.04 -16.37 33.24
N GLU A 840 -13.55 -15.14 33.04
CA GLU A 840 -14.71 -14.61 33.79
C GLU A 840 -15.97 -15.47 33.59
N ILE A 841 -16.13 -16.01 32.39
CA ILE A 841 -17.29 -16.82 31.99
C ILE A 841 -16.92 -18.30 31.84
N GLY A 842 -15.69 -18.69 32.24
CA GLY A 842 -15.23 -20.08 32.16
C GLY A 842 -15.02 -20.60 30.73
N LYS A 843 -14.71 -19.72 29.78
CA LYS A 843 -14.61 -20.08 28.36
C LYS A 843 -13.37 -20.92 28.06
N THR A 844 -13.57 -22.20 27.77
CA THR A 844 -12.52 -23.17 27.40
C THR A 844 -12.52 -23.55 25.92
N VAL A 845 -13.69 -23.53 25.28
CA VAL A 845 -13.90 -23.78 23.85
C VAL A 845 -14.91 -22.75 23.30
N PHE A 846 -15.05 -22.70 21.97
CA PHE A 846 -16.12 -21.94 21.32
C PHE A 846 -16.82 -22.77 20.25
N THR A 847 -18.07 -22.43 19.96
CA THR A 847 -18.93 -23.19 19.05
C THR A 847 -19.05 -22.49 17.71
N ILE A 848 -19.03 -23.28 16.64
CA ILE A 848 -19.23 -22.80 15.28
C ILE A 848 -20.49 -23.44 14.69
N TYR A 849 -21.39 -22.59 14.23
CA TYR A 849 -22.61 -22.96 13.53
C TYR A 849 -22.44 -22.67 12.04
N ASP A 850 -22.52 -23.71 11.21
CA ASP A 850 -22.26 -23.66 9.76
C ASP A 850 -23.47 -24.15 8.95
N PRO A 851 -24.55 -23.35 8.85
CA PRO A 851 -25.74 -23.67 8.06
C PRO A 851 -25.52 -23.63 6.54
N VAL A 852 -24.37 -23.11 6.07
CA VAL A 852 -24.08 -22.93 4.63
C VAL A 852 -22.89 -23.79 4.15
N ASP A 853 -22.42 -24.69 5.00
CA ASP A 853 -21.34 -25.66 4.76
C ASP A 853 -20.04 -25.03 4.23
N ILE A 854 -19.56 -23.97 4.88
CA ILE A 854 -18.27 -23.34 4.57
C ILE A 854 -17.12 -24.33 4.72
N TYR A 855 -17.15 -25.19 5.73
CA TYR A 855 -16.03 -26.09 6.03
C TYR A 855 -15.75 -27.08 4.89
N ALA A 856 -16.80 -27.66 4.28
CA ALA A 856 -16.62 -28.48 3.09
C ALA A 856 -16.14 -27.64 1.90
N ALA A 857 -16.73 -26.45 1.70
CA ALA A 857 -16.40 -25.57 0.59
C ALA A 857 -14.94 -25.09 0.61
N LEU A 858 -14.33 -24.89 1.79
CA LEU A 858 -12.94 -24.43 1.93
C LEU A 858 -11.90 -25.56 1.86
N ALA A 859 -12.28 -26.83 2.08
CA ALA A 859 -11.37 -27.97 2.01
C ALA A 859 -10.76 -28.16 0.60
N GLU A 860 -11.51 -27.79 -0.45
CA GLU A 860 -11.06 -27.87 -1.84
C GLU A 860 -10.20 -26.67 -2.30
N VAL A 861 -10.21 -25.57 -1.54
CA VAL A 861 -9.60 -24.29 -1.95
C VAL A 861 -8.15 -24.16 -1.46
N ASN A 862 -7.34 -25.20 -1.67
CA ASN A 862 -5.90 -25.14 -1.37
C ASN A 862 -5.06 -24.68 -2.58
N THR A 863 -5.70 -24.39 -3.72
CA THR A 863 -5.00 -24.12 -4.99
C THR A 863 -5.67 -23.07 -5.88
N MET A 864 -6.67 -22.32 -5.41
CA MET A 864 -7.24 -21.26 -6.23
C MET A 864 -6.32 -20.04 -6.27
N LYS A 865 -5.41 -20.06 -7.25
CA LYS A 865 -4.95 -18.84 -7.91
C LYS A 865 -6.20 -18.12 -8.44
N PRO A 866 -6.32 -16.80 -8.31
CA PRO A 866 -7.36 -16.08 -9.03
C PRO A 866 -7.15 -16.31 -10.53
N LEU A 867 -8.03 -17.11 -11.15
CA LEU A 867 -7.95 -17.53 -12.55
C LEU A 867 -8.47 -16.46 -13.52
N VAL A 868 -8.23 -15.19 -13.21
CA VAL A 868 -8.49 -14.07 -14.13
C VAL A 868 -7.34 -13.09 -13.99
N ARG A 869 -6.47 -13.09 -15.00
CA ARG A 869 -5.56 -11.96 -15.26
C ARG A 869 -6.44 -10.77 -15.61
N ASP A 870 -6.46 -9.83 -14.69
CA ASP A 870 -7.16 -8.55 -14.70
C ASP A 870 -8.70 -8.57 -14.92
N PRO A 871 -9.50 -8.65 -13.84
CA PRO A 871 -10.94 -8.45 -13.90
C PRO A 871 -11.36 -7.04 -14.38
N ASN A 872 -10.46 -6.05 -14.33
CA ASN A 872 -10.78 -4.63 -14.48
C ASN A 872 -10.53 -4.07 -15.89
N ILE A 873 -9.88 -4.81 -16.81
CA ILE A 873 -9.74 -4.35 -18.20
C ILE A 873 -11.13 -4.19 -18.83
N SER A 874 -11.48 -2.99 -19.25
CA SER A 874 -12.80 -2.72 -19.80
C SER A 874 -12.93 -3.25 -21.25
N LEU A 875 -14.16 -3.53 -21.68
CA LEU A 875 -14.42 -3.93 -23.08
C LEU A 875 -14.05 -2.78 -24.04
N ALA A 876 -14.22 -1.53 -23.60
CA ALA A 876 -13.78 -0.34 -24.32
C ALA A 876 -12.26 -0.34 -24.52
N GLN A 877 -11.49 -0.61 -23.47
CA GLN A 877 -10.03 -0.65 -23.55
C GLN A 877 -9.51 -1.71 -24.55
N LEU A 878 -10.12 -2.90 -24.59
CA LEU A 878 -9.70 -3.95 -25.54
C LEU A 878 -10.07 -3.61 -27.00
N VAL A 879 -11.21 -2.96 -27.22
CA VAL A 879 -11.59 -2.46 -28.53
C VAL A 879 -10.63 -1.35 -28.97
N ASP A 880 -10.27 -0.44 -28.06
CA ASP A 880 -9.34 0.65 -28.33
C ASP A 880 -7.95 0.13 -28.69
N GLU A 881 -7.44 -0.85 -27.94
CA GLU A 881 -6.14 -1.50 -28.20
C GLU A 881 -6.06 -2.17 -29.59
N LEU A 882 -7.18 -2.67 -30.13
CA LEU A 882 -7.25 -3.28 -31.47
C LEU A 882 -7.59 -2.29 -32.59
N THR A 883 -8.35 -1.24 -32.28
CA THR A 883 -8.81 -0.27 -33.29
C THR A 883 -7.82 0.88 -33.50
N ASP A 884 -6.94 1.17 -32.55
CA ASP A 884 -5.80 2.08 -32.73
C ASP A 884 -4.75 1.45 -33.66
N GLU A 885 -4.44 2.13 -34.76
CA GLU A 885 -3.54 1.64 -35.82
C GLU A 885 -2.10 1.42 -35.33
N HIS A 886 -1.62 2.29 -34.43
CA HIS A 886 -0.29 2.21 -33.85
C HIS A 886 -0.21 1.12 -32.77
N GLN A 887 -1.23 1.01 -31.91
CA GLN A 887 -1.28 -0.03 -30.89
C GLN A 887 -1.44 -1.42 -31.51
N LEU A 888 -2.27 -1.55 -32.55
CA LEU A 888 -2.41 -2.79 -33.31
C LEU A 888 -1.09 -3.19 -33.97
N GLU A 889 -0.39 -2.26 -34.62
CA GLU A 889 0.92 -2.56 -35.22
C GLU A 889 1.96 -2.99 -34.19
N ASN A 890 2.00 -2.33 -33.02
CA ASN A 890 2.90 -2.69 -31.94
C ASN A 890 2.52 -4.03 -31.32
N ALA A 891 1.24 -4.30 -31.11
CA ALA A 891 0.73 -5.55 -30.57
C ALA A 891 0.95 -6.72 -31.54
N LEU A 892 0.89 -6.50 -32.86
CA LEU A 892 1.20 -7.51 -33.87
C LEU A 892 2.70 -7.85 -33.95
N LYS A 893 3.57 -6.88 -33.64
CA LYS A 893 5.04 -7.05 -33.61
C LYS A 893 5.54 -7.61 -32.27
N SER A 894 4.73 -7.52 -31.22
CA SER A 894 5.07 -7.99 -29.88
C SER A 894 4.66 -9.45 -29.69
N PRO A 895 5.50 -10.29 -29.05
CA PRO A 895 5.16 -11.67 -28.76
C PRO A 895 4.02 -11.76 -27.74
N GLY A 896 3.06 -12.66 -27.98
CA GLY A 896 1.92 -12.96 -27.12
C GLY A 896 2.22 -14.05 -26.07
N GLU A 897 1.18 -14.58 -25.44
CA GLU A 897 1.32 -15.55 -24.34
C GLU A 897 1.79 -16.94 -24.83
N GLN A 898 1.44 -17.33 -26.05
CA GLN A 898 1.82 -18.62 -26.64
C GLN A 898 2.85 -18.49 -27.76
N GLN A 899 3.62 -19.56 -27.99
CA GLN A 899 4.68 -19.57 -28.99
C GLN A 899 4.07 -19.48 -30.41
N GLY A 900 4.28 -18.35 -31.09
CA GLY A 900 3.71 -18.05 -32.41
C GLY A 900 2.46 -17.16 -32.40
N GLU A 901 1.99 -16.77 -31.21
CA GLU A 901 0.92 -15.80 -30.99
C GLU A 901 1.50 -14.38 -30.85
N SER A 902 0.81 -13.37 -31.36
CA SER A 902 1.15 -11.95 -31.13
C SER A 902 0.33 -11.36 -29.97
N GLN A 903 0.78 -10.25 -29.38
CA GLN A 903 0.00 -9.55 -28.35
C GLN A 903 -1.39 -9.11 -28.89
N ALA A 904 -1.52 -8.86 -30.19
CA ALA A 904 -2.80 -8.54 -30.81
C ALA A 904 -3.78 -9.73 -30.79
N ASP A 905 -3.27 -10.96 -30.90
CA ASP A 905 -4.06 -12.19 -30.78
C ASP A 905 -4.54 -12.42 -29.34
N VAL A 906 -3.69 -12.08 -28.35
CA VAL A 906 -4.05 -12.12 -26.92
C VAL A 906 -5.18 -11.12 -26.63
N VAL A 907 -5.06 -9.87 -27.10
CA VAL A 907 -6.09 -8.83 -26.94
C VAL A 907 -7.40 -9.23 -27.64
N LEU A 908 -7.31 -9.78 -28.86
CA LEU A 908 -8.47 -10.29 -29.59
C LEU A 908 -9.15 -11.45 -28.85
N SER A 909 -8.38 -12.35 -28.25
CA SER A 909 -8.90 -13.47 -27.45
C SER A 909 -9.62 -12.97 -26.19
N GLN A 910 -9.04 -12.00 -25.49
CA GLN A 910 -9.67 -11.36 -24.32
C GLN A 910 -10.96 -10.62 -24.69
N LEU A 911 -10.95 -9.88 -25.80
CA LEU A 911 -12.14 -9.20 -26.33
C LEU A 911 -13.23 -10.22 -26.68
N SER A 912 -12.87 -11.27 -27.42
CA SER A 912 -13.76 -12.34 -27.85
C SER A 912 -14.40 -13.04 -26.66
N GLN A 913 -13.63 -13.33 -25.60
CA GLN A 913 -14.17 -13.92 -24.38
C GLN A 913 -15.17 -13.00 -23.66
N LYS A 914 -14.91 -11.69 -23.56
CA LYS A 914 -15.83 -10.75 -22.91
C LYS A 914 -17.10 -10.56 -23.74
N VAL A 915 -16.99 -10.43 -25.05
CA VAL A 915 -18.12 -10.35 -25.99
C VAL A 915 -18.95 -11.64 -25.94
N MET A 916 -18.30 -12.81 -25.96
CA MET A 916 -18.95 -14.12 -25.82
C MET A 916 -19.80 -14.17 -24.54
N ARG A 917 -19.23 -13.79 -23.38
CA ARG A 917 -19.95 -13.83 -22.09
C ARG A 917 -21.21 -12.95 -22.10
N VAL A 918 -21.14 -11.76 -22.69
CA VAL A 918 -22.28 -10.84 -22.78
C VAL A 918 -23.35 -11.39 -23.74
N LEU A 919 -22.95 -11.80 -24.95
CA LEU A 919 -23.88 -12.17 -26.01
C LEU A 919 -24.48 -13.56 -25.84
N ARG A 920 -23.73 -14.54 -25.35
CA ARG A 920 -24.27 -15.87 -25.00
C ARG A 920 -25.37 -15.74 -23.95
N LYS A 921 -25.14 -14.89 -22.95
CA LYS A 921 -26.12 -14.61 -21.90
C LYS A 921 -27.34 -13.84 -22.41
N ALA A 922 -27.13 -12.90 -23.34
CA ALA A 922 -28.23 -12.17 -23.98
C ALA A 922 -29.10 -13.09 -24.85
N ASP A 923 -28.48 -14.01 -25.59
CA ASP A 923 -29.16 -14.97 -26.46
C ASP A 923 -30.08 -15.90 -25.66
N THR A 924 -29.58 -16.48 -24.56
CA THR A 924 -30.40 -17.30 -23.64
C THR A 924 -31.60 -16.53 -23.09
N LYS A 925 -31.44 -15.25 -22.75
CA LYS A 925 -32.54 -14.42 -22.22
C LYS A 925 -33.45 -13.82 -23.30
N ALA A 926 -33.07 -13.88 -24.58
CA ALA A 926 -33.83 -13.27 -25.67
C ALA A 926 -35.02 -14.12 -26.11
N GLU A 927 -35.03 -15.42 -25.78
CA GLU A 927 -36.26 -16.23 -25.85
C GLU A 927 -37.39 -15.58 -25.04
N HIS A 928 -36.99 -14.81 -24.03
CA HIS A 928 -37.76 -14.47 -22.85
C HIS A 928 -38.01 -12.97 -22.61
N LYS A 929 -37.50 -12.15 -23.52
CA LYS A 929 -37.65 -10.71 -23.47
C LYS A 929 -37.87 -10.22 -24.89
N PRO A 930 -39.12 -9.92 -25.32
CA PRO A 930 -39.40 -9.53 -26.69
C PRO A 930 -38.61 -8.28 -27.11
N ALA A 931 -38.40 -7.34 -26.18
CA ALA A 931 -37.54 -6.16 -26.40
C ALA A 931 -36.05 -6.51 -26.60
N LEU A 932 -35.52 -7.51 -25.88
CA LEU A 932 -34.14 -7.99 -26.05
C LEU A 932 -34.01 -8.78 -27.35
N LYS A 933 -35.00 -9.61 -27.70
CA LYS A 933 -35.07 -10.35 -28.97
C LYS A 933 -35.07 -9.43 -30.17
N GLN A 934 -35.90 -8.39 -30.12
CA GLN A 934 -35.95 -7.37 -31.17
C GLN A 934 -34.60 -6.66 -31.28
N LYS A 935 -33.97 -6.29 -30.15
CA LYS A 935 -32.64 -5.68 -30.16
C LYS A 935 -31.55 -6.60 -30.72
N LEU A 936 -31.54 -7.89 -30.38
CA LEU A 936 -30.58 -8.84 -30.95
C LEU A 936 -30.78 -9.05 -32.46
N ASN A 937 -32.03 -9.07 -32.93
CA ASN A 937 -32.33 -9.12 -34.37
C ASN A 937 -31.86 -7.84 -35.09
N ASP A 938 -32.06 -6.67 -34.49
CA ASP A 938 -31.57 -5.41 -35.04
C ASP A 938 -30.03 -5.40 -35.12
N LEU A 939 -29.36 -5.93 -34.09
CA LEU A 939 -27.91 -6.07 -34.06
C LEU A 939 -27.39 -7.13 -35.06
N GLN A 940 -28.13 -8.22 -35.29
CA GLN A 940 -27.80 -9.19 -36.34
C GLN A 940 -27.83 -8.55 -37.72
N ASN A 941 -28.85 -7.75 -38.01
CA ASN A 941 -28.97 -7.02 -39.27
C ASN A 941 -27.86 -5.98 -39.43
N LEU A 942 -27.44 -5.36 -38.32
CA LEU A 942 -26.38 -4.36 -38.31
C LEU A 942 -24.98 -4.97 -38.49
N TRP A 943 -24.68 -6.05 -37.78
CA TRP A 943 -23.36 -6.70 -37.77
C TRP A 943 -23.15 -7.69 -38.91
N GLY A 944 -24.24 -8.12 -39.58
CA GLY A 944 -24.20 -9.16 -40.62
C GLY A 944 -23.84 -10.56 -40.08
N VAL A 945 -23.84 -10.72 -38.76
CA VAL A 945 -23.46 -11.95 -38.04
C VAL A 945 -24.44 -12.13 -36.89
N GLU A 946 -24.82 -13.38 -36.61
CA GLU A 946 -25.63 -13.70 -35.43
C GLU A 946 -24.90 -13.25 -34.15
N PRO A 947 -25.57 -12.48 -33.24
CA PRO A 947 -24.95 -11.94 -32.04
C PRO A 947 -24.20 -12.99 -31.20
N ASN A 948 -24.77 -14.17 -31.02
CA ASN A 948 -24.15 -15.25 -30.27
C ASN A 948 -22.84 -15.78 -30.90
N LYS A 949 -22.65 -15.61 -32.22
CA LYS A 949 -21.46 -16.04 -32.99
C LYS A 949 -20.48 -14.90 -33.28
N LEU A 950 -20.77 -13.67 -32.84
CA LEU A 950 -19.90 -12.52 -33.09
C LEU A 950 -18.46 -12.75 -32.59
N HIS A 951 -18.31 -13.38 -31.43
CA HIS A 951 -17.00 -13.69 -30.86
C HIS A 951 -16.21 -14.72 -31.70
N GLU A 952 -16.88 -15.74 -32.26
CA GLU A 952 -16.25 -16.70 -33.18
C GLU A 952 -15.86 -16.03 -34.49
N HIS A 953 -16.69 -15.09 -34.97
CA HIS A 953 -16.42 -14.34 -36.17
C HIS A 953 -15.17 -13.45 -36.00
N LEU A 954 -15.10 -12.68 -34.90
CA LEU A 954 -13.93 -11.85 -34.57
C LEU A 954 -12.66 -12.69 -34.45
N HIS A 955 -12.74 -13.86 -33.80
CA HIS A 955 -11.59 -14.76 -33.67
C HIS A 955 -11.16 -15.39 -35.01
N LYS A 956 -12.11 -15.73 -35.91
CA LYS A 956 -11.81 -16.28 -37.25
C LYS A 956 -11.19 -15.24 -38.20
N LEU A 957 -11.55 -13.97 -38.03
CA LEU A 957 -10.99 -12.86 -38.80
C LEU A 957 -9.52 -12.59 -38.47
N GLY A 958 -9.08 -12.92 -37.25
CA GLY A 958 -7.76 -12.56 -36.74
C GLY A 958 -7.62 -11.05 -36.47
N PRO A 959 -6.54 -10.59 -35.81
CA PRO A 959 -6.50 -9.24 -35.20
C PRO A 959 -6.63 -8.10 -36.21
N ARG A 960 -6.07 -8.24 -37.41
CA ARG A 960 -6.12 -7.22 -38.46
C ARG A 960 -7.51 -7.03 -39.05
N GLU A 961 -8.18 -8.11 -39.41
CA GLU A 961 -9.51 -8.01 -40.00
C GLU A 961 -10.57 -7.78 -38.92
N ALA A 962 -10.36 -8.27 -37.68
CA ALA A 962 -11.19 -7.94 -36.53
C ALA A 962 -11.12 -6.43 -36.20
N SER A 963 -9.94 -5.81 -36.28
CA SER A 963 -9.80 -4.35 -36.13
C SER A 963 -10.63 -3.58 -37.18
N LYS A 964 -10.58 -3.99 -38.45
CA LYS A 964 -11.41 -3.39 -39.50
C LYS A 964 -12.90 -3.54 -39.22
N PHE A 965 -13.31 -4.73 -38.76
CA PHE A 965 -14.70 -5.00 -38.37
C PHE A 965 -15.14 -4.08 -37.21
N LEU A 966 -14.31 -3.93 -36.18
CA LEU A 966 -14.59 -3.07 -35.02
C LEU A 966 -14.66 -1.58 -35.41
N ARG A 967 -13.80 -1.12 -36.33
CA ARG A 967 -13.85 0.26 -36.86
C ARG A 967 -15.11 0.53 -37.69
N GLN A 968 -15.57 -0.46 -38.47
CA GLN A 968 -16.83 -0.36 -39.22
C GLN A 968 -18.04 -0.33 -38.28
N HIS A 969 -17.94 -0.98 -37.12
CA HIS A 969 -19.00 -1.07 -36.10
C HIS A 969 -18.61 -0.33 -34.82
N SER A 970 -18.25 0.96 -34.93
CA SER A 970 -17.79 1.80 -33.80
C SER A 970 -18.80 1.95 -32.65
N GLY A 971 -20.08 1.66 -32.91
CA GLY A 971 -21.14 1.61 -31.89
C GLY A 971 -21.17 0.33 -31.03
N LEU A 972 -20.29 -0.65 -31.27
CA LEU A 972 -20.35 -1.97 -30.65
C LEU A 972 -20.30 -1.94 -29.12
N ILE A 973 -19.52 -1.05 -28.52
CA ILE A 973 -19.45 -0.91 -27.05
C ILE A 973 -20.79 -0.43 -26.48
N HIS A 974 -21.37 0.61 -27.09
CA HIS A 974 -22.67 1.14 -26.67
C HIS A 974 -23.77 0.10 -26.87
N GLN A 975 -23.75 -0.61 -27.99
CA GLN A 975 -24.70 -1.69 -28.30
C GLN A 975 -24.59 -2.84 -27.28
N LEU A 976 -23.38 -3.24 -26.90
CA LEU A 976 -23.17 -4.23 -25.85
C LEU A 976 -23.57 -3.71 -24.46
N ALA A 977 -23.43 -2.41 -24.19
CA ALA A 977 -23.90 -1.79 -22.96
C ALA A 977 -25.43 -1.74 -22.88
N GLU A 978 -26.11 -1.40 -23.98
CA GLU A 978 -27.57 -1.48 -24.12
C GLU A 978 -28.06 -2.92 -23.97
N VAL A 979 -27.39 -3.89 -24.61
CA VAL A 979 -27.68 -5.31 -24.42
C VAL A 979 -27.49 -5.69 -22.96
N LYS A 980 -26.41 -5.27 -22.30
CA LYS A 980 -26.18 -5.52 -20.88
C LYS A 980 -27.25 -4.88 -19.98
N HIS A 981 -27.73 -3.70 -20.34
CA HIS A 981 -28.83 -3.01 -19.66
C HIS A 981 -30.16 -3.79 -19.81
N LEU A 982 -30.48 -4.21 -21.03
CA LEU A 982 -31.67 -5.03 -21.32
C LEU A 982 -31.59 -6.44 -20.70
N VAL A 983 -30.37 -6.99 -20.59
CA VAL A 983 -30.07 -8.26 -19.90
C VAL A 983 -30.25 -8.13 -18.38
N GLY A 984 -30.07 -6.93 -17.82
CA GLY A 984 -30.14 -6.61 -16.40
C GLY A 984 -28.88 -6.99 -15.62
N SER A 985 -28.60 -6.25 -14.54
CA SER A 985 -27.51 -6.53 -13.59
C SER A 985 -27.58 -7.98 -13.09
N GLU A 986 -26.42 -8.64 -13.05
CA GLU A 986 -26.28 -9.99 -12.52
C GLU A 986 -26.32 -9.92 -10.98
N CYS A 987 -27.10 -10.80 -10.36
CA CYS A 987 -27.52 -10.77 -8.96
C CYS A 987 -28.64 -9.76 -8.69
N MET A 988 -29.70 -9.97 -9.45
CA MET A 988 -31.04 -9.76 -8.96
C MET A 988 -31.38 -11.05 -8.18
N PRO A 989 -31.21 -11.09 -6.84
CA PRO A 989 -31.48 -12.30 -6.07
C PRO A 989 -32.94 -12.67 -6.25
N VAL A 990 -33.18 -13.94 -6.58
CA VAL A 990 -34.53 -14.48 -6.67
C VAL A 990 -35.02 -14.69 -5.24
N ILE A 991 -36.17 -14.12 -4.91
CA ILE A 991 -36.86 -14.42 -3.66
C ILE A 991 -37.52 -15.78 -3.86
N SER A 992 -37.25 -16.69 -2.93
CA SER A 992 -37.90 -17.99 -2.90
C SER A 992 -38.77 -18.09 -1.67
N ASP A 993 -40.06 -18.38 -1.89
CA ASP A 993 -41.03 -18.71 -0.85
C ASP A 993 -41.19 -20.23 -0.65
N HIS A 994 -40.28 -21.04 -1.22
CA HIS A 994 -40.33 -22.48 -1.01
C HIS A 994 -40.21 -22.79 0.48
N ASP A 995 -41.11 -23.63 0.98
CA ASP A 995 -41.06 -24.11 2.34
C ASP A 995 -39.74 -24.86 2.59
N ASP A 996 -39.23 -24.73 3.81
CA ASP A 996 -38.04 -25.43 4.26
C ASP A 996 -38.30 -26.09 5.60
N GLU A 997 -37.55 -27.15 5.89
CA GLU A 997 -37.60 -27.85 7.17
C GLU A 997 -36.24 -28.44 7.50
N ILE A 998 -35.92 -28.51 8.80
CA ILE A 998 -34.66 -29.13 9.24
C ILE A 998 -34.75 -30.65 9.01
N ARG A 999 -33.80 -31.21 8.26
CA ARG A 999 -33.69 -32.64 7.98
C ARG A 999 -32.73 -33.31 8.94
N GLU A 1000 -31.55 -32.74 9.07
CA GLU A 1000 -30.49 -33.27 9.91
C GLU A 1000 -29.72 -32.14 10.58
N ARG A 1001 -29.48 -32.29 11.89
CA ARG A 1001 -28.49 -31.53 12.64
C ARG A 1001 -27.33 -32.48 12.94
N SER A 1002 -26.17 -32.25 12.34
CA SER A 1002 -25.02 -33.15 12.46
C SER A 1002 -23.76 -32.42 12.93
N GLN A 1003 -22.89 -33.16 13.63
CA GLN A 1003 -21.58 -32.69 14.08
C GLN A 1003 -20.56 -33.78 13.73
N SER A 1004 -19.68 -33.50 12.78
CA SER A 1004 -18.72 -34.48 12.24
C SER A 1004 -17.29 -34.22 12.72
N TYR A 1005 -16.50 -35.28 12.88
CA TYR A 1005 -15.15 -35.26 13.45
C TYR A 1005 -14.12 -35.59 12.37
N GLY A 1006 -13.97 -34.68 11.41
CA GLY A 1006 -13.10 -34.87 10.25
C GLY A 1006 -13.64 -35.96 9.31
N VAL A 1007 -12.92 -37.07 9.19
CA VAL A 1007 -13.33 -38.21 8.33
C VAL A 1007 -14.47 -39.02 8.98
N HIS A 1008 -14.64 -38.92 10.30
CA HIS A 1008 -15.60 -39.73 11.05
C HIS A 1008 -16.91 -38.98 11.27
N LYS A 1009 -18.03 -39.55 10.81
CA LYS A 1009 -19.38 -38.97 11.01
C LYS A 1009 -19.92 -39.21 12.41
N ARG A 1010 -19.62 -40.36 13.03
CA ARG A 1010 -20.13 -40.73 14.36
C ARG A 1010 -19.07 -40.52 15.44
N PRO A 1011 -19.45 -40.04 16.64
CA PRO A 1011 -18.53 -39.89 17.78
C PRO A 1011 -17.83 -41.20 18.15
N GLU A 1012 -18.55 -42.33 18.09
CA GLU A 1012 -18.02 -43.67 18.41
C GLU A 1012 -16.84 -44.05 17.52
N ASP A 1013 -17.01 -43.93 16.21
CA ASP A 1013 -15.96 -44.27 15.22
C ASP A 1013 -14.71 -43.39 15.42
N TYR A 1014 -14.89 -42.13 15.78
CA TYR A 1014 -13.81 -41.20 16.08
C TYR A 1014 -13.05 -41.59 17.35
N LEU A 1015 -13.77 -41.92 18.43
CA LEU A 1015 -13.15 -42.36 19.69
C LEU A 1015 -12.43 -43.70 19.54
N ASP A 1016 -12.95 -44.63 18.75
CA ASP A 1016 -12.31 -45.91 18.46
C ASP A 1016 -11.03 -45.73 17.63
N SER A 1017 -11.07 -44.84 16.63
CA SER A 1017 -9.88 -44.45 15.84
C SER A 1017 -8.80 -43.83 16.74
N PHE A 1018 -9.19 -42.94 17.65
CA PHE A 1018 -8.28 -42.37 18.66
C PHE A 1018 -7.70 -43.47 19.57
N ASN A 1019 -8.53 -44.39 20.06
CA ASN A 1019 -8.06 -45.48 20.91
C ASN A 1019 -7.03 -46.38 20.20
N ALA A 1020 -7.25 -46.66 18.92
CA ALA A 1020 -6.30 -47.42 18.10
C ALA A 1020 -4.99 -46.65 17.91
N PHE A 1021 -5.08 -45.35 17.57
CA PHE A 1021 -3.93 -44.47 17.38
C PHE A 1021 -3.05 -44.40 18.64
N ILE A 1022 -3.65 -44.19 19.82
CA ILE A 1022 -2.91 -44.13 21.08
C ILE A 1022 -2.18 -45.46 21.36
N LYS A 1023 -2.84 -46.60 21.15
CA LYS A 1023 -2.21 -47.93 21.35
C LYS A 1023 -1.02 -48.17 20.43
N GLU A 1024 -1.07 -47.68 19.18
CA GLU A 1024 0.03 -47.79 18.23
C GLU A 1024 1.19 -46.85 18.57
N GLN A 1025 0.88 -45.59 18.94
CA GLN A 1025 1.86 -44.53 19.13
C GLN A 1025 2.52 -44.50 20.51
N ILE A 1026 1.96 -45.18 21.52
CA ILE A 1026 2.55 -45.28 22.87
C ILE A 1026 4.00 -45.75 22.85
N ASN A 1027 4.35 -46.67 21.94
CA ASN A 1027 5.72 -47.20 21.85
C ASN A 1027 6.64 -46.34 20.96
N GLN A 1028 6.09 -45.40 20.19
CA GLN A 1028 6.83 -44.59 19.22
C GLN A 1028 7.13 -43.17 19.74
N SER A 1029 6.26 -42.62 20.61
CA SER A 1029 6.43 -41.30 21.22
C SER A 1029 6.82 -41.40 22.69
N ALA A 1030 8.03 -40.94 23.02
CA ALA A 1030 8.51 -40.87 24.40
C ALA A 1030 7.59 -40.01 25.29
N ALA A 1031 6.99 -38.94 24.74
CA ALA A 1031 6.09 -38.07 25.49
C ALA A 1031 4.75 -38.77 25.83
N LEU A 1032 4.17 -39.53 24.88
CA LEU A 1032 2.97 -40.35 25.16
C LEU A 1032 3.24 -41.45 26.20
N ALA A 1033 4.41 -42.08 26.12
CA ALA A 1033 4.82 -43.08 27.10
C ALA A 1033 4.92 -42.50 28.52
N VAL A 1034 5.43 -41.27 28.67
CA VAL A 1034 5.46 -40.54 29.95
C VAL A 1034 4.05 -40.23 30.44
N VAL A 1035 3.14 -39.74 29.58
CA VAL A 1035 1.73 -39.46 29.98
C VAL A 1035 1.02 -40.72 30.53
N VAL A 1036 1.30 -41.89 29.95
CA VAL A 1036 0.67 -43.15 30.36
C VAL A 1036 1.32 -43.74 31.61
N ASN A 1037 2.65 -43.82 31.64
CA ASN A 1037 3.39 -44.58 32.66
C ASN A 1037 3.91 -43.72 33.82
N GLN A 1038 4.23 -42.45 33.57
CA GLN A 1038 4.86 -41.52 34.52
C GLN A 1038 4.25 -40.10 34.41
N PRO A 1039 2.92 -39.93 34.55
CA PRO A 1039 2.25 -38.62 34.36
C PRO A 1039 2.74 -37.52 35.33
N ARG A 1040 3.33 -37.91 36.47
CA ARG A 1040 3.93 -36.98 37.45
C ARG A 1040 5.22 -36.31 36.97
N ASP A 1041 5.96 -36.98 36.06
CA ASP A 1041 7.24 -36.51 35.53
C ASP A 1041 7.04 -35.72 34.22
N LEU A 1042 5.79 -35.44 33.85
CA LEU A 1042 5.44 -34.78 32.61
C LEU A 1042 5.80 -33.30 32.66
N THR A 1043 6.66 -32.87 31.74
CA THR A 1043 7.00 -31.46 31.56
C THR A 1043 5.98 -30.75 30.67
N ARG A 1044 5.87 -29.41 30.79
CA ARG A 1044 5.02 -28.60 29.90
C ARG A 1044 5.39 -28.75 28.42
N GLN A 1045 6.68 -28.86 28.11
CA GLN A 1045 7.13 -29.07 26.74
C GLN A 1045 6.66 -30.43 26.20
N GLN A 1046 6.75 -31.50 27.00
CA GLN A 1046 6.22 -32.81 26.60
C GLN A 1046 4.69 -32.81 26.44
N LEU A 1047 3.96 -32.12 27.32
CA LEU A 1047 2.50 -31.97 27.17
C LEU A 1047 2.15 -31.20 25.88
N LYS A 1048 2.89 -30.14 25.56
CA LYS A 1048 2.74 -29.40 24.31
C LYS A 1048 3.01 -30.29 23.10
N ASP A 1049 4.10 -31.05 23.12
CA ASP A 1049 4.47 -31.97 22.03
C ASP A 1049 3.39 -33.02 21.81
N VAL A 1050 2.77 -33.53 22.88
CA VAL A 1050 1.61 -34.43 22.81
C VAL A 1050 0.38 -33.76 22.20
N LYS A 1051 0.00 -32.56 22.68
CA LYS A 1051 -1.13 -31.80 22.11
C LYS A 1051 -0.95 -31.56 20.60
N VAL A 1052 0.23 -31.11 20.19
CA VAL A 1052 0.55 -30.87 18.76
C VAL A 1052 0.54 -32.15 17.95
N LEU A 1053 1.07 -33.26 18.49
CA LEU A 1053 1.04 -34.57 17.83
C LEU A 1053 -0.40 -35.06 17.60
N LEU A 1054 -1.25 -34.95 18.62
CA LEU A 1054 -2.66 -35.33 18.52
C LEU A 1054 -3.43 -34.46 17.52
N ASP A 1055 -3.27 -33.13 17.59
CA ASP A 1055 -3.89 -32.19 16.66
C ASP A 1055 -3.48 -32.44 15.20
N ASN A 1056 -2.21 -32.76 14.95
CA ASN A 1056 -1.72 -33.05 13.60
C ASN A 1056 -2.37 -34.30 12.98
N HIS A 1057 -2.85 -35.23 13.81
CA HIS A 1057 -3.61 -36.40 13.41
C HIS A 1057 -5.14 -36.22 13.52
N GLY A 1058 -5.61 -35.02 13.85
CA GLY A 1058 -7.04 -34.68 13.94
C GLY A 1058 -7.69 -34.97 15.30
N TYR A 1059 -6.90 -35.19 16.36
CA TYR A 1059 -7.35 -35.56 17.70
C TYR A 1059 -7.24 -34.41 18.71
N SER A 1060 -7.89 -33.27 18.45
CA SER A 1060 -7.87 -32.14 19.39
C SER A 1060 -8.66 -32.42 20.67
N GLU A 1061 -8.27 -31.75 21.76
CA GLU A 1061 -8.93 -31.88 23.06
C GLU A 1061 -10.42 -31.49 22.98
N ALA A 1062 -10.75 -30.42 22.26
CA ALA A 1062 -12.12 -29.98 22.03
C ALA A 1062 -12.94 -31.04 21.27
N ASN A 1063 -12.37 -31.66 20.24
CA ASN A 1063 -13.05 -32.73 19.49
C ASN A 1063 -13.27 -33.98 20.36
N LEU A 1064 -12.29 -34.36 21.17
CA LEU A 1064 -12.41 -35.50 22.08
C LEU A 1064 -13.48 -35.27 23.17
N GLN A 1065 -13.52 -34.07 23.75
CA GLN A 1065 -14.53 -33.69 24.73
C GLN A 1065 -15.94 -33.71 24.10
N SER A 1066 -16.10 -33.08 22.94
CA SER A 1066 -17.37 -33.06 22.21
C SER A 1066 -17.83 -34.48 21.80
N ALA A 1067 -16.91 -35.34 21.35
CA ALA A 1067 -17.23 -36.72 21.00
C ALA A 1067 -17.68 -37.54 22.22
N VAL A 1068 -17.02 -37.39 23.37
CA VAL A 1068 -17.44 -38.06 24.61
C VAL A 1068 -18.79 -37.55 25.09
N ARG A 1069 -19.01 -36.23 25.05
CA ARG A 1069 -20.27 -35.61 25.43
C ARG A 1069 -21.43 -36.14 24.58
N ASN A 1070 -21.25 -36.19 23.26
CA ASN A 1070 -22.27 -36.68 22.33
C ASN A 1070 -22.48 -38.20 22.40
N HIS A 1071 -21.48 -38.99 22.80
CA HIS A 1071 -21.65 -40.43 22.99
C HIS A 1071 -22.30 -40.79 24.34
N THR A 1072 -21.96 -40.07 25.41
CA THR A 1072 -22.37 -40.41 26.78
C THR A 1072 -23.52 -39.55 27.32
N ASN A 1073 -23.88 -38.46 26.63
CA ASN A 1073 -24.76 -37.38 27.11
C ASN A 1073 -24.31 -36.77 28.45
N GLN A 1074 -23.01 -36.88 28.78
CA GLN A 1074 -22.42 -36.31 29.98
C GLN A 1074 -21.33 -35.33 29.58
N ASP A 1075 -21.42 -34.10 30.08
CA ASP A 1075 -20.39 -33.09 29.87
C ASP A 1075 -19.25 -33.29 30.88
N ILE A 1076 -18.28 -34.11 30.50
CA ILE A 1076 -17.11 -34.41 31.33
C ILE A 1076 -15.93 -33.61 30.78
N ALA A 1077 -15.61 -32.49 31.43
CA ALA A 1077 -14.42 -31.68 31.18
C ALA A 1077 -13.14 -32.39 31.69
N ALA A 1078 -12.79 -33.49 31.03
CA ALA A 1078 -11.56 -34.22 31.29
C ALA A 1078 -10.40 -33.61 30.51
N SER A 1079 -9.21 -33.62 31.11
CA SER A 1079 -8.00 -33.18 30.42
C SER A 1079 -7.56 -34.19 29.36
N ILE A 1080 -6.76 -33.75 28.39
CA ILE A 1080 -6.15 -34.61 27.36
C ILE A 1080 -5.44 -35.85 27.95
N ILE A 1081 -4.82 -35.70 29.14
CA ILE A 1081 -4.18 -36.79 29.89
C ILE A 1081 -5.23 -37.85 30.28
N GLY A 1082 -6.39 -37.42 30.76
CA GLY A 1082 -7.51 -38.31 31.09
C GLY A 1082 -8.00 -39.10 29.87
N HIS A 1083 -8.11 -38.46 28.70
CA HIS A 1083 -8.51 -39.13 27.46
C HIS A 1083 -7.46 -40.17 26.99
N ILE A 1084 -6.17 -39.83 27.05
CA ILE A 1084 -5.07 -40.74 26.70
C ILE A 1084 -5.06 -41.95 27.65
N ARG A 1085 -5.18 -41.72 28.97
CA ARG A 1085 -5.17 -42.79 29.98
C ARG A 1085 -6.40 -43.69 29.90
N ARG A 1086 -7.57 -43.16 29.52
CA ARG A 1086 -8.73 -43.99 29.19
C ARG A 1086 -8.42 -44.91 28.01
N ALA A 1087 -7.89 -44.35 26.92
CA ALA A 1087 -7.58 -45.11 25.70
C ALA A 1087 -6.51 -46.19 25.92
N ALA A 1088 -5.48 -45.86 26.72
CA ALA A 1088 -4.33 -46.72 26.98
C ALA A 1088 -4.57 -47.75 28.09
N LEU A 1089 -5.17 -47.33 29.21
CA LEU A 1089 -5.23 -48.11 30.46
C LEU A 1089 -6.67 -48.49 30.88
N GLY A 1090 -7.70 -47.97 30.22
CA GLY A 1090 -9.10 -48.17 30.60
C GLY A 1090 -9.52 -47.39 31.85
N GLU A 1091 -8.79 -46.34 32.24
CA GLU A 1091 -9.11 -45.52 33.40
C GLU A 1091 -10.42 -44.71 33.15
N PRO A 1092 -11.34 -44.61 34.14
CA PRO A 1092 -12.54 -43.80 33.98
C PRO A 1092 -12.21 -42.31 33.84
N LEU A 1093 -12.91 -41.63 32.92
CA LEU A 1093 -12.82 -40.18 32.78
C LEU A 1093 -13.42 -39.51 34.02
N LYS A 1094 -12.66 -38.60 34.61
CA LYS A 1094 -13.10 -37.70 35.69
C LYS A 1094 -12.74 -36.27 35.32
N PRO A 1095 -13.57 -35.27 35.66
CA PRO A 1095 -13.21 -33.86 35.51
C PRO A 1095 -11.89 -33.56 36.22
N PHE A 1096 -11.04 -32.74 35.58
CA PHE A 1096 -9.72 -32.44 36.17
C PHE A 1096 -9.85 -31.68 37.50
N GLU A 1097 -10.83 -30.78 37.61
CA GLU A 1097 -11.13 -30.06 38.86
C GLU A 1097 -11.48 -31.01 40.01
N GLN A 1098 -12.20 -32.09 39.72
CA GLN A 1098 -12.53 -33.10 40.70
C GLN A 1098 -11.28 -33.87 41.15
N ARG A 1099 -10.35 -34.18 40.24
CA ARG A 1099 -9.06 -34.79 40.60
C ARG A 1099 -8.23 -33.89 41.51
N VAL A 1100 -8.22 -32.59 41.24
CA VAL A 1100 -7.54 -31.60 42.09
C VAL A 1100 -8.22 -31.50 43.45
N ALA A 1101 -9.55 -31.49 43.50
CA ALA A 1101 -10.31 -31.47 44.76
C ALA A 1101 -10.03 -32.73 45.61
N ASP A 1102 -10.12 -33.92 45.01
CA ASP A 1102 -9.82 -35.20 45.67
C ASP A 1102 -8.37 -35.22 46.21
N ALA A 1103 -7.42 -34.69 45.44
CA ALA A 1103 -6.01 -34.58 45.85
C ALA A 1103 -5.81 -33.60 47.01
N MET A 1104 -6.49 -32.45 46.97
CA MET A 1104 -6.45 -31.45 48.03
C MET A 1104 -7.06 -31.98 49.33
N ASP A 1105 -8.17 -32.70 49.26
CA ASP A 1105 -8.80 -33.32 50.43
C ASP A 1105 -7.85 -34.34 51.09
N ARG A 1106 -7.12 -35.12 50.28
CA ARG A 1106 -6.09 -36.03 50.77
C ARG A 1106 -4.94 -35.27 51.46
N LEU A 1107 -4.47 -34.18 50.85
CA LEU A 1107 -3.41 -33.33 51.41
C LEU A 1107 -3.83 -32.67 52.73
N TYR A 1108 -5.09 -32.25 52.85
CA TYR A 1108 -5.63 -31.67 54.08
C TYR A 1108 -5.80 -32.68 55.23
N ILE A 1109 -5.95 -33.96 54.91
CA ILE A 1109 -6.04 -35.05 55.90
C ILE A 1109 -4.64 -35.50 56.37
N GLN A 1110 -3.64 -35.45 55.48
CA GLN A 1110 -2.30 -35.97 55.77
C GLN A 1110 -1.43 -35.04 56.61
N HIS A 1111 -1.69 -33.72 56.59
CA HIS A 1111 -0.87 -32.72 57.29
C HIS A 1111 -1.70 -31.69 58.06
N ASP A 1112 -1.18 -31.22 59.19
CA ASP A 1112 -1.80 -30.17 60.02
C ASP A 1112 -1.45 -28.76 59.50
N TRP A 1113 -2.22 -28.28 58.52
CA TRP A 1113 -2.01 -26.95 57.93
C TRP A 1113 -2.61 -25.80 58.75
N THR A 1114 -1.83 -24.74 58.96
CA THR A 1114 -2.33 -23.47 59.54
C THR A 1114 -3.37 -22.79 58.64
N PRO A 1115 -4.24 -21.90 59.17
CA PRO A 1115 -5.24 -21.19 58.37
C PRO A 1115 -4.64 -20.39 57.20
N ASN A 1116 -3.45 -19.83 57.38
CA ASN A 1116 -2.75 -19.09 56.33
C ASN A 1116 -2.21 -20.03 55.25
N GLN A 1117 -1.61 -21.18 55.62
CA GLN A 1117 -1.15 -22.19 54.66
C GLN A 1117 -2.32 -22.75 53.83
N ARG A 1118 -3.47 -23.05 54.46
CA ARG A 1118 -4.69 -23.50 53.74
C ARG A 1118 -5.15 -22.47 52.70
N LYS A 1119 -5.04 -21.18 52.99
CA LYS A 1119 -5.38 -20.11 52.03
C LYS A 1119 -4.45 -20.10 50.82
N TRP A 1120 -3.16 -20.37 51.01
CA TRP A 1120 -2.19 -20.47 49.92
C TRP A 1120 -2.31 -21.77 49.14
N LEU A 1121 -2.56 -22.90 49.81
CA LEU A 1121 -2.89 -24.17 49.18
C LEU A 1121 -4.17 -24.07 48.34
N GLY A 1122 -5.20 -23.37 48.83
CA GLY A 1122 -6.41 -23.09 48.05
C GLY A 1122 -6.15 -22.20 46.82
N LYS A 1123 -5.16 -21.30 46.87
CA LYS A 1123 -4.71 -20.55 45.68
C LYS A 1123 -3.96 -21.45 44.70
N LEU A 1124 -3.09 -22.33 45.19
CA LEU A 1124 -2.40 -23.33 44.36
C LEU A 1124 -3.41 -24.24 43.66
N ALA A 1125 -4.40 -24.77 44.39
CA ALA A 1125 -5.46 -25.61 43.81
C ALA A 1125 -6.25 -24.89 42.70
N LYS A 1126 -6.67 -23.64 42.94
CA LYS A 1126 -7.35 -22.81 41.92
C LYS A 1126 -6.48 -22.50 40.71
N GLN A 1127 -5.17 -22.51 40.87
CA GLN A 1127 -4.23 -22.31 39.77
C GLN A 1127 -3.98 -23.62 39.02
N LEU A 1128 -3.88 -24.75 39.73
CA LEU A 1128 -3.81 -26.10 39.16
C LEU A 1128 -5.01 -26.39 38.27
N THR A 1129 -6.22 -26.00 38.66
CA THR A 1129 -7.39 -26.18 37.78
C THR A 1129 -7.30 -25.37 36.49
N LYS A 1130 -6.52 -24.29 36.46
CA LYS A 1130 -6.27 -23.46 35.27
C LYS A 1130 -5.05 -23.92 34.46
N GLU A 1131 -4.05 -24.46 35.14
CA GLU A 1131 -2.77 -24.91 34.57
C GLU A 1131 -2.52 -26.34 35.02
N VAL A 1132 -2.69 -27.28 34.09
CA VAL A 1132 -2.64 -28.74 34.33
C VAL A 1132 -1.34 -29.20 35.02
N ILE A 1133 -0.25 -28.43 34.85
CA ILE A 1133 1.07 -28.69 35.43
C ILE A 1133 1.55 -27.42 36.15
N LEU A 1134 1.98 -27.56 37.41
CA LEU A 1134 2.52 -26.47 38.23
C LEU A 1134 3.86 -26.89 38.82
N ASP A 1135 4.93 -26.17 38.47
CA ASP A 1135 6.28 -26.37 38.99
C ASP A 1135 6.84 -25.09 39.63
N ARG A 1136 8.04 -25.20 40.22
CA ARG A 1136 8.69 -24.08 40.94
C ARG A 1136 8.96 -22.88 40.04
N GLU A 1137 9.24 -23.11 38.76
CA GLU A 1137 9.49 -22.05 37.78
C GLU A 1137 8.20 -21.32 37.42
N THR A 1138 7.10 -22.07 37.24
CA THR A 1138 5.75 -21.56 36.97
C THR A 1138 5.25 -20.66 38.11
N VAL A 1139 5.45 -21.08 39.36
CA VAL A 1139 5.11 -20.25 40.53
C VAL A 1139 5.85 -18.90 40.53
N ASN A 1140 7.06 -18.81 39.95
CA ASN A 1140 7.78 -17.54 39.84
C ASN A 1140 7.25 -16.64 38.71
N GLN A 1141 6.71 -17.21 37.64
CA GLN A 1141 6.22 -16.46 36.48
C GLN A 1141 4.79 -15.95 36.66
N LEU A 1142 4.01 -16.59 37.54
CA LEU A 1142 2.60 -16.30 37.71
C LEU A 1142 2.30 -15.06 38.56
N PRO A 1143 1.47 -14.11 38.06
CA PRO A 1143 1.08 -12.91 38.82
C PRO A 1143 0.33 -13.21 40.13
N ALA A 1144 -0.30 -14.38 40.22
CA ALA A 1144 -1.07 -14.81 41.40
C ALA A 1144 -0.20 -15.01 42.65
N PHE A 1145 1.11 -15.21 42.46
CA PHE A 1145 2.08 -15.48 43.52
C PHE A 1145 3.09 -14.33 43.62
N GLN A 1146 2.66 -13.18 44.14
CA GLN A 1146 3.56 -12.06 44.45
C GLN A 1146 4.69 -12.55 45.39
N GLY A 1147 5.94 -12.36 44.97
CA GLY A 1147 7.16 -12.85 45.65
C GLY A 1147 7.63 -14.25 45.22
N GLY A 1148 6.93 -14.89 44.28
CA GLY A 1148 7.31 -16.14 43.63
C GLY A 1148 7.42 -17.34 44.56
N ALA A 1149 8.13 -18.37 44.10
CA ALA A 1149 8.34 -19.61 44.83
C ALA A 1149 9.01 -19.37 46.18
N LYS A 1150 9.96 -18.43 46.29
CA LYS A 1150 10.64 -18.10 47.56
C LYS A 1150 9.69 -17.66 48.67
N GLN A 1151 8.68 -16.85 48.32
CA GLN A 1151 7.68 -16.42 49.29
C GLN A 1151 6.72 -17.56 49.65
N LEU A 1152 6.30 -18.35 48.67
CA LEU A 1152 5.45 -19.53 48.91
C LEU A 1152 6.14 -20.55 49.82
N ASP A 1153 7.42 -20.82 49.56
CA ASP A 1153 8.25 -21.75 50.31
C ASP A 1153 8.37 -21.29 51.78
N LYS A 1154 8.60 -19.99 52.00
CA LYS A 1154 8.63 -19.41 53.35
C LYS A 1154 7.30 -19.54 54.09
N VAL A 1155 6.17 -19.48 53.39
CA VAL A 1155 4.83 -19.60 53.99
C VAL A 1155 4.47 -21.06 54.25
N LEU A 1156 4.92 -21.98 53.40
CA LEU A 1156 4.70 -23.42 53.54
C LEU A 1156 5.75 -24.10 54.43
N GLY A 1157 6.79 -23.39 54.90
CA GLY A 1157 7.80 -23.93 55.81
C GLY A 1157 8.90 -24.73 55.11
N GLU A 1158 9.35 -24.27 53.94
CA GLU A 1158 10.35 -24.93 53.08
C GLU A 1158 9.88 -26.29 52.50
N GLN A 1159 8.56 -26.45 52.37
CA GLN A 1159 7.93 -27.69 51.89
C GLN A 1159 7.25 -27.53 50.52
N LEU A 1160 7.51 -26.45 49.77
CA LEU A 1160 6.81 -26.21 48.49
C LEU A 1160 6.97 -27.39 47.52
N ASP A 1161 8.20 -27.89 47.35
CA ASP A 1161 8.48 -28.97 46.40
C ASP A 1161 7.80 -30.28 46.84
N SER A 1162 7.86 -30.60 48.14
CA SER A 1162 7.17 -31.77 48.72
C SER A 1162 5.66 -31.70 48.54
N VAL A 1163 5.05 -30.52 48.71
CA VAL A 1163 3.61 -30.31 48.52
C VAL A 1163 3.22 -30.45 47.06
N LEU A 1164 4.02 -29.93 46.12
CA LEU A 1164 3.77 -30.07 44.69
C LEU A 1164 3.90 -31.53 44.23
N GLU A 1165 4.89 -32.27 44.75
CA GLU A 1165 5.05 -33.71 44.49
C GLU A 1165 3.86 -34.51 45.04
N GLU A 1166 3.46 -34.31 46.30
CA GLU A 1166 2.31 -34.99 46.90
C GLU A 1166 1.01 -34.71 46.16
N LEU A 1167 0.79 -33.46 45.72
CA LEU A 1167 -0.37 -33.09 44.92
C LEU A 1167 -0.38 -33.80 43.56
N ASN A 1168 0.76 -33.82 42.86
CA ASN A 1168 0.87 -34.51 41.57
C ASN A 1168 0.65 -36.02 41.70
N GLU A 1169 1.19 -36.65 42.75
CA GLU A 1169 0.94 -38.07 43.03
C GLU A 1169 -0.52 -38.36 43.38
N ALA A 1170 -1.19 -37.46 44.09
CA ALA A 1170 -2.58 -37.63 44.45
C ALA A 1170 -3.54 -37.41 43.25
N ILE A 1171 -3.20 -36.51 42.31
CA ILE A 1171 -3.97 -36.27 41.08
C ILE A 1171 -3.86 -37.46 40.10
N TRP A 1172 -2.67 -38.06 40.02
CA TRP A 1172 -2.36 -39.19 39.14
C TRP A 1172 -1.80 -40.38 39.93
N PRO A 1173 -2.63 -41.10 40.68
CA PRO A 1173 -2.15 -42.19 41.54
C PRO A 1173 -1.49 -43.29 40.70
N PRO A 1174 -0.33 -43.83 41.15
CA PRO A 1174 0.28 -44.98 40.51
C PRO A 1174 -0.69 -46.17 40.56
N LYS A 1175 -0.73 -46.96 39.48
CA LYS A 1175 -1.55 -48.18 39.45
C LYS A 1175 -1.12 -49.06 40.62
N SER A 1176 -2.05 -49.38 41.53
CA SER A 1176 -1.89 -50.54 42.40
C SER A 1176 -1.65 -51.74 41.48
N ALA A 1177 -0.51 -52.42 41.67
CA ALA A 1177 -0.12 -53.57 40.86
C ALA A 1177 -1.20 -54.66 40.85
#